data_AF-T1PN42-F1
#
_entry.id   AF-T1PN42-F1
#
_cell.length_a   1.000
_cell.length_b   1.000
_cell.length_c   1.000
_cell.angle_alpha   90.00
_cell.angle_beta   90.00
_cell.angle_gamma   90.00
#
_symmetry.space_group_name_H-M   'P 1'
#
loop_
_entity.id
_entity.type
_entity.pdbx_description
1 polymer ?
#
loop_
_entity_poly.entity_id
_entity_poly.type
_entity_poly.pdbx_seq_one_letter_code
_entity_poly.pdbx_strand_id
1 'polypeptide(L)'
;MGVPAFFRWLSRKYPSVIIECVETKEVDPETGNNIYPDATQPNPNGIEFDNLYLDMNGIIHPCTHPEDKPAPKNEDEMMIAIFDCIDRLMNIVRPRKVLYMAIDGVAPRAKMNQQRSRRFRAAKESVEKRMEMERIRSELLAKGCVLPPEKEKGEHFDSNCITPGTPFMERLSQCLHYYVHDRLNNNPAWKDIKVILSDANVPGEGEHKIMDYIRKQRAQPDHDPNTQHVLCGADADLIMLGLATHEPNFTIIREEFLPNKPKPCDMCGQFGHEMDKCQGLNAAGVNDVTNFKPDVAIGSEVRFIFVRLSVLREYLKKTLEMPNLPFKYEFERALDDWVFMCFFVGNDFLPHLPSLEIREGAVDRLVELYKKCVYRTNGYLTNSGEVDLDRVQLILTDLGNVEDHIFKERQRREVQFKQREKAKRRNEANAYNAAVMEQSGSFKLNPLGKGNANPLPIIDNYKQNAANLRNAGGAGQKRTAAQAGLDEDEEEEEVNDEVRLWENGFKDRYYESKFDVGQENLDFRYSVALQYVRGLCWVLKYYYQGCASWDWYFPYHYAPFASDFVNISGLSTHFPKGSKPFNPLEQLMGVFPAASSSHVPKPWATLMHDPQSEIIDFYPEDFKIDLNGKKYAWQGVALLPFVDENRLFKALKPYYGMLTEAEIKRNKRGDCRLYISQGNAFFKTFTKYYSQNKFATTPEIEVLMDGMFGTVLEADDNVPINGTLPSPIMGLYDITENQVVTVRFRDPQYEEDFIFPAKRLKNAIDPPTV
;
A
#
# COMPACT_ATOMS: atom_id res chain seq x y z
N MET A 1 9.95 0.20 2.52
CA MET A 1 9.73 -0.53 1.25
C MET A 1 8.41 -0.09 0.67
N GLY A 2 8.32 0.21 -0.62
CA GLY A 2 7.01 0.47 -1.24
C GLY A 2 6.51 -0.77 -1.95
N VAL A 3 5.19 -0.99 -1.96
CA VAL A 3 4.51 -2.02 -2.75
C VAL A 3 5.07 -2.13 -4.18
N PRO A 4 5.28 -1.02 -4.93
CA PRO A 4 5.81 -1.11 -6.29
C PRO A 4 7.27 -1.56 -6.36
N ALA A 5 8.07 -1.28 -5.32
CA ALA A 5 9.49 -1.61 -5.31
C ALA A 5 9.74 -3.11 -5.07
N PHE A 6 9.05 -3.70 -4.08
CA PHE A 6 9.17 -5.13 -3.80
C PHE A 6 8.59 -5.95 -4.96
N PHE A 7 7.40 -5.60 -5.42
CA PHE A 7 6.76 -6.29 -6.54
C PHE A 7 7.60 -6.23 -7.82
N ARG A 8 8.22 -5.08 -8.13
CA ARG A 8 9.14 -4.95 -9.26
C ARG A 8 10.41 -5.80 -9.12
N TRP A 9 10.93 -5.95 -7.90
CA TRP A 9 12.06 -6.85 -7.66
C TRP A 9 11.63 -8.31 -7.87
N LEU A 10 10.47 -8.68 -7.32
CA LEU A 10 9.90 -10.02 -7.46
C LEU A 10 9.65 -10.38 -8.93
N SER A 11 8.99 -9.50 -9.69
CA SER A 11 8.64 -9.75 -11.09
C SER A 11 9.87 -9.88 -11.99
N ARG A 12 10.95 -9.13 -11.70
CA ARG A 12 12.21 -9.23 -12.43
C ARG A 12 12.98 -10.51 -12.08
N LYS A 13 12.97 -10.91 -10.81
CA LYS A 13 13.77 -12.04 -10.34
C LYS A 13 13.08 -13.38 -10.55
N TYR A 14 11.75 -13.42 -10.40
CA TYR A 14 10.91 -14.61 -10.44
C TYR A 14 9.71 -14.39 -11.38
N PRO A 15 9.94 -14.23 -12.70
CA PRO A 15 8.91 -13.81 -13.65
C PRO A 15 7.71 -14.77 -13.72
N SER A 16 7.94 -16.09 -13.62
CA SER A 16 6.88 -17.11 -13.72
C SER A 16 5.89 -17.10 -12.55
N VAL A 17 6.17 -16.34 -11.48
CA VAL A 17 5.26 -16.20 -10.34
C VAL A 17 3.99 -15.44 -10.74
N ILE A 18 4.09 -14.53 -11.71
CA ILE A 18 3.01 -13.67 -12.15
C ILE A 18 2.39 -14.22 -13.42
N ILE A 19 1.07 -14.32 -13.45
CA ILE A 19 0.29 -14.64 -14.66
C ILE A 19 -0.88 -13.67 -14.79
N GLU A 20 -1.31 -13.37 -16.02
CA GLU A 20 -2.53 -12.60 -16.26
C GLU A 20 -3.77 -13.45 -15.93
N CYS A 21 -4.78 -12.83 -15.32
CA CYS A 21 -6.07 -13.47 -15.11
C CYS A 21 -6.85 -13.52 -16.44
N VAL A 22 -7.49 -14.65 -16.69
CA VAL A 22 -8.45 -14.82 -17.79
C VAL A 22 -9.81 -14.29 -17.33
N GLU A 23 -10.15 -13.08 -17.77
CA GLU A 23 -11.47 -12.47 -17.57
C GLU A 23 -12.29 -12.60 -18.86
N THR A 24 -13.30 -13.48 -18.85
CA THR A 24 -14.28 -13.59 -19.93
C THR A 24 -15.45 -12.67 -19.64
N LYS A 25 -15.66 -11.66 -20.50
CA LYS A 25 -16.79 -10.74 -20.41
C LYS A 25 -17.23 -10.28 -21.79
N GLU A 26 -18.51 -9.99 -21.91
CA GLU A 26 -19.11 -9.31 -23.05
C GLU A 26 -19.63 -7.95 -22.57
N VAL A 27 -19.55 -6.92 -23.39
CA VAL A 27 -20.10 -5.61 -23.04
C VAL A 27 -21.49 -5.53 -23.66
N ASP A 28 -22.50 -5.28 -22.83
CA ASP A 28 -23.86 -5.04 -23.27
C ASP A 28 -23.89 -3.82 -24.23
N PRO A 29 -24.34 -3.99 -25.48
CA PRO A 29 -24.39 -2.88 -26.45
C PRO A 29 -25.35 -1.75 -26.06
N GLU A 30 -26.38 -2.03 -25.25
CA GLU A 30 -27.42 -1.06 -24.89
C GLU A 30 -27.11 -0.35 -23.57
N THR A 31 -26.60 -1.09 -22.58
CA THR A 31 -26.33 -0.54 -21.24
C THR A 31 -24.86 -0.17 -21.02
N GLY A 32 -23.94 -0.70 -21.83
CA GLY A 32 -22.50 -0.54 -21.64
C GLY A 32 -21.93 -1.31 -20.46
N ASN A 33 -22.73 -2.14 -19.78
CA ASN A 33 -22.32 -2.93 -18.63
C ASN A 33 -21.63 -4.23 -19.04
N ASN A 34 -20.75 -4.72 -18.16
CA ASN A 34 -20.11 -6.02 -18.36
C ASN A 34 -21.10 -7.16 -18.06
N ILE A 35 -21.37 -8.00 -19.05
CA ILE A 35 -22.05 -9.27 -18.92
C ILE A 35 -21.00 -10.36 -18.73
N TYR A 36 -21.06 -11.01 -17.58
CA TYR A 36 -20.17 -12.13 -17.26
C TYR A 36 -20.86 -13.46 -17.60
N PRO A 37 -20.12 -14.45 -18.12
CA PRO A 37 -20.64 -15.80 -18.30
C PRO A 37 -20.93 -16.43 -16.94
N ASP A 38 -21.80 -17.43 -16.94
CA ASP A 38 -22.24 -18.13 -15.73
C ASP A 38 -21.05 -18.59 -14.86
N ALA A 39 -20.93 -17.99 -13.68
CA ALA A 39 -19.85 -18.25 -12.73
C ALA A 39 -19.97 -19.61 -12.03
N THR A 40 -21.09 -20.33 -12.20
CA THR A 40 -21.20 -21.74 -11.76
C THR A 40 -20.40 -22.70 -12.63
N GLN A 41 -20.06 -22.30 -13.86
CA GLN A 41 -19.23 -23.10 -14.76
C GLN A 41 -17.76 -23.17 -14.28
N PRO A 42 -16.98 -24.14 -14.79
CA PRO A 42 -15.55 -24.24 -14.47
C PRO A 42 -14.79 -22.93 -14.71
N ASN A 43 -13.82 -22.65 -13.85
CA ASN A 43 -13.05 -21.42 -13.91
C ASN A 43 -12.16 -21.38 -15.17
N PRO A 44 -12.26 -20.33 -16.02
CA PRO A 44 -11.48 -20.24 -17.26
C PRO A 44 -9.96 -20.13 -17.04
N ASN A 45 -9.50 -19.82 -15.82
CA ASN A 45 -8.08 -19.79 -15.46
C ASN A 45 -7.46 -21.20 -15.33
N GLY A 46 -8.25 -22.28 -15.45
CA GLY A 46 -7.78 -23.66 -15.36
C GLY A 46 -7.50 -24.16 -13.94
N ILE A 47 -7.82 -23.35 -12.93
CA ILE A 47 -7.70 -23.67 -11.50
C ILE A 47 -9.00 -23.24 -10.81
N GLU A 48 -9.55 -24.12 -9.99
CA GLU A 48 -10.69 -23.80 -9.12
C GLU A 48 -10.19 -23.29 -7.76
N PHE A 49 -10.95 -22.37 -7.17
CA PHE A 49 -10.63 -21.78 -5.89
C PHE A 49 -11.72 -22.07 -4.86
N ASP A 50 -11.33 -22.47 -3.65
CA ASP A 50 -12.26 -22.77 -2.58
C ASP A 50 -12.66 -21.50 -1.83
N ASN A 51 -11.66 -20.72 -1.41
CA ASN A 51 -11.84 -19.57 -0.55
C ASN A 51 -11.28 -18.31 -1.21
N LEU A 52 -12.12 -17.28 -1.36
CA LEU A 52 -11.72 -15.93 -1.73
C LEU A 52 -11.75 -15.03 -0.50
N TYR A 53 -10.62 -14.39 -0.23
CA TYR A 53 -10.46 -13.42 0.84
C TYR A 53 -10.28 -12.03 0.22
N LEU A 54 -11.08 -11.06 0.63
CA LEU A 54 -11.02 -9.69 0.16
C LEU A 54 -10.50 -8.79 1.27
N ASP A 55 -9.32 -8.21 1.09
CA ASP A 55 -8.95 -7.00 1.80
C ASP A 55 -9.73 -5.84 1.21
N MET A 56 -10.80 -5.45 1.92
CA MET A 56 -11.74 -4.45 1.44
C MET A 56 -11.10 -3.06 1.34
N ASN A 57 -10.10 -2.74 2.15
CA ASN A 57 -9.43 -1.44 2.07
C ASN A 57 -8.70 -1.28 0.74
N GLY A 58 -8.13 -2.37 0.21
CA GLY A 58 -7.57 -2.43 -1.14
C GLY A 58 -8.59 -2.20 -2.27
N ILE A 59 -9.90 -2.34 -2.00
CA ILE A 59 -11.00 -2.12 -2.96
C ILE A 59 -11.64 -0.74 -2.77
N ILE A 60 -11.91 -0.34 -1.51
CA ILE A 60 -12.57 0.93 -1.17
C ILE A 60 -11.75 2.13 -1.66
N HIS A 61 -10.43 2.08 -1.50
CA HIS A 61 -9.56 3.19 -1.92
C HIS A 61 -9.67 3.47 -3.44
N PRO A 62 -9.39 2.52 -4.34
CA PRO A 62 -9.58 2.72 -5.78
C PRO A 62 -11.00 3.11 -6.20
N CYS A 63 -12.03 2.61 -5.51
CA CYS A 63 -13.43 2.90 -5.85
C CYS A 63 -13.87 4.32 -5.43
N THR A 64 -13.28 4.89 -4.38
CA THR A 64 -13.65 6.22 -3.86
C THR A 64 -12.85 7.36 -4.48
N HIS A 65 -11.61 7.10 -4.90
CA HIS A 65 -10.72 8.06 -5.55
C HIS A 65 -9.93 7.38 -6.68
N PRO A 66 -10.61 6.99 -7.77
CA PRO A 66 -9.95 6.37 -8.91
C PRO A 66 -8.92 7.34 -9.52
N GLU A 67 -7.72 6.84 -9.82
CA GLU A 67 -6.69 7.67 -10.47
C GLU A 67 -7.00 7.96 -11.94
N ASP A 68 -7.72 7.05 -12.61
CA ASP A 68 -7.94 7.03 -14.06
C ASP A 68 -9.37 7.45 -14.48
N LYS A 69 -10.28 7.65 -13.51
CA LYS A 69 -11.69 7.99 -13.74
C LYS A 69 -12.09 9.21 -12.90
N PRO A 70 -13.14 9.95 -13.26
CA PRO A 70 -13.70 10.94 -12.36
C PRO A 70 -14.10 10.29 -11.04
N ALA A 71 -13.85 10.97 -9.92
CA ALA A 71 -14.30 10.52 -8.62
C ALA A 71 -15.83 10.41 -8.57
N PRO A 72 -16.39 9.42 -7.85
CA PRO A 72 -17.83 9.32 -7.64
C PRO A 72 -18.41 10.61 -7.04
N LYS A 73 -19.64 10.95 -7.42
CA LYS A 73 -20.27 12.21 -7.01
C LYS A 73 -20.77 12.21 -5.57
N ASN A 74 -21.16 11.04 -5.08
CA ASN A 74 -21.73 10.84 -3.76
C ASN A 74 -21.34 9.45 -3.24
N GLU A 75 -21.63 9.20 -1.97
CA GLU A 75 -21.34 7.92 -1.35
C GLU A 75 -22.15 6.76 -1.98
N ASP A 76 -23.34 6.99 -2.53
CA ASP A 76 -24.12 5.93 -3.21
C ASP A 76 -23.39 5.36 -4.42
N GLU A 77 -22.86 6.23 -5.28
CA GLU A 77 -22.03 5.84 -6.42
C GLU A 77 -20.74 5.13 -5.96
N MET A 78 -20.16 5.52 -4.82
CA MET A 78 -19.01 4.81 -4.24
C MET A 78 -19.36 3.38 -3.82
N MET A 79 -20.50 3.18 -3.15
CA MET A 79 -20.95 1.85 -2.73
C MET A 79 -21.24 0.94 -3.95
N ILE A 80 -21.88 1.49 -4.99
CA ILE A 80 -22.13 0.75 -6.23
C ILE A 80 -20.80 0.35 -6.90
N ALA A 81 -19.83 1.27 -6.99
CA ALA A 81 -18.51 0.94 -7.53
C ALA A 81 -17.80 -0.17 -6.74
N ILE A 82 -17.95 -0.19 -5.40
CA ILE A 82 -17.45 -1.28 -4.55
C ILE A 82 -18.16 -2.60 -4.89
N PHE A 83 -19.49 -2.60 -5.05
CA PHE A 83 -20.25 -3.79 -5.42
C PHE A 83 -19.82 -4.35 -6.78
N ASP A 84 -19.65 -3.49 -7.78
CA ASP A 84 -19.19 -3.87 -9.11
C ASP A 84 -17.78 -4.47 -9.09
N CYS A 85 -16.89 -3.92 -8.24
CA CYS A 85 -15.54 -4.45 -8.06
C CYS A 85 -15.57 -5.86 -7.44
N ILE A 86 -16.38 -6.07 -6.40
CA ILE A 86 -16.54 -7.39 -5.77
C ILE A 86 -17.14 -8.40 -6.77
N ASP A 87 -18.16 -8.00 -7.53
CA ASP A 87 -18.76 -8.86 -8.56
C ASP A 87 -17.74 -9.24 -9.64
N ARG A 88 -16.93 -8.29 -10.10
CA ARG A 88 -15.85 -8.56 -11.05
C ARG A 88 -14.86 -9.59 -10.49
N LEU A 89 -14.43 -9.44 -9.24
CA LEU A 89 -13.55 -10.41 -8.57
C LEU A 89 -14.20 -11.79 -8.41
N MET A 90 -15.48 -11.84 -8.05
CA MET A 90 -16.26 -13.08 -7.94
C MET A 90 -16.35 -13.81 -9.28
N ASN A 91 -16.49 -13.10 -10.40
CA ASN A 91 -16.55 -13.69 -11.74
C ASN A 91 -15.18 -14.21 -12.23
N ILE A 92 -14.08 -13.59 -11.80
CA ILE A 92 -12.71 -14.02 -12.11
C ILE A 92 -12.32 -15.25 -11.27
N VAL A 93 -12.55 -15.19 -9.96
CA VAL A 93 -12.07 -16.20 -9.00
C VAL A 93 -13.04 -17.36 -8.85
N ARG A 94 -14.35 -17.11 -8.85
CA ARG A 94 -15.41 -18.12 -8.70
C ARG A 94 -15.20 -19.02 -7.46
N PRO A 95 -15.14 -18.47 -6.24
CA PRO A 95 -14.92 -19.27 -5.03
C PRO A 95 -16.04 -20.31 -4.84
N ARG A 96 -15.68 -21.51 -4.37
CA ARG A 96 -16.63 -22.64 -4.24
C ARG A 96 -17.09 -22.92 -2.81
N LYS A 97 -16.39 -22.42 -1.79
CA LYS A 97 -16.68 -22.71 -0.37
C LYS A 97 -16.91 -21.45 0.45
N VAL A 98 -15.98 -20.49 0.42
CA VAL A 98 -16.01 -19.30 1.30
C VAL A 98 -15.69 -18.02 0.54
N LEU A 99 -16.48 -16.98 0.79
CA LEU A 99 -16.10 -15.59 0.54
C LEU A 99 -15.91 -14.90 1.89
N TYR A 100 -14.70 -14.41 2.17
CA TYR A 100 -14.40 -13.66 3.38
C TYR A 100 -14.09 -12.21 3.02
N MET A 101 -14.87 -11.27 3.53
CA MET A 101 -14.73 -9.84 3.29
C MET A 101 -14.21 -9.18 4.56
N ALA A 102 -12.98 -8.68 4.53
CA ALA A 102 -12.31 -8.09 5.68
C ALA A 102 -12.11 -6.59 5.48
N ILE A 103 -12.81 -5.78 6.26
CA ILE A 103 -12.60 -4.33 6.34
C ILE A 103 -11.60 -4.06 7.46
N ASP A 104 -10.69 -3.09 7.33
CA ASP A 104 -9.81 -2.73 8.45
C ASP A 104 -10.63 -2.34 9.67
N GLY A 105 -10.31 -2.96 10.81
CA GLY A 105 -10.76 -2.57 12.13
C GLY A 105 -9.70 -1.76 12.88
N VAL A 106 -9.88 -1.61 14.20
CA VAL A 106 -8.87 -0.95 15.04
C VAL A 106 -7.56 -1.72 14.98
N ALA A 107 -6.48 -1.07 14.58
CA ALA A 107 -5.17 -1.66 14.40
C ALA A 107 -4.32 -1.59 15.67
N PRO A 108 -3.24 -2.40 15.80
CA PRO A 108 -2.29 -2.25 16.90
C PRO A 108 -1.59 -0.89 16.88
N ARG A 109 -1.10 -0.44 18.05
CA ARG A 109 -0.43 0.86 18.22
C ARG A 109 0.74 1.07 17.26
N ALA A 110 1.51 0.01 16.99
CA ALA A 110 2.58 0.02 16.01
C ALA A 110 2.10 0.48 14.62
N LYS A 111 0.96 -0.03 14.14
CA LYS A 111 0.35 0.39 12.87
C LYS A 111 -0.31 1.77 12.97
N MET A 112 -0.94 2.10 14.09
CA MET A 112 -1.60 3.40 14.28
C MET A 112 -0.65 4.57 14.04
N ASN A 113 0.63 4.45 14.41
CA ASN A 113 1.63 5.50 14.14
C ASN A 113 1.90 5.68 12.64
N GLN A 114 1.96 4.59 11.88
CA GLN A 114 2.10 4.62 10.42
C GLN A 114 0.85 5.23 9.78
N GLN A 115 -0.35 4.82 10.22
CA GLN A 115 -1.61 5.38 9.75
C GLN A 115 -1.66 6.88 10.04
N ARG A 116 -1.34 7.31 11.27
CA ARG A 116 -1.30 8.73 11.64
C ARG A 116 -0.39 9.54 10.72
N SER A 117 0.83 9.07 10.50
CA SER A 117 1.79 9.71 9.59
C SER A 117 1.20 9.90 8.18
N ARG A 118 0.55 8.85 7.64
CA ARG A 118 -0.12 8.91 6.33
C ARG A 118 -1.28 9.91 6.30
N ARG A 119 -2.12 9.93 7.33
CA ARG A 119 -3.32 10.80 7.41
C ARG A 119 -2.96 12.28 7.54
N PHE A 120 -1.98 12.61 8.39
CA PHE A 120 -1.45 13.97 8.52
C PHE A 120 -0.80 14.45 7.21
N ARG A 121 -0.05 13.56 6.54
CA ARG A 121 0.53 13.88 5.22
C ARG A 121 -0.54 14.12 4.17
N ALA A 122 -1.54 13.24 4.07
CA ALA A 122 -2.63 13.39 3.10
C ALA A 122 -3.41 14.71 3.32
N ALA A 123 -3.64 15.09 4.58
CA ALA A 123 -4.26 16.37 4.91
C ALA A 123 -3.38 17.56 4.48
N LYS A 124 -2.07 17.53 4.77
CA LYS A 124 -1.12 18.57 4.35
C LYS A 124 -1.02 18.68 2.83
N GLU A 125 -0.87 17.56 2.12
CA GLU A 125 -0.81 17.51 0.65
C GLU A 125 -2.11 18.01 0.00
N SER A 126 -3.28 17.71 0.57
CA SER A 126 -4.57 18.24 0.07
C SER A 126 -4.66 19.75 0.23
N VAL A 127 -4.21 20.29 1.36
CA VAL A 127 -4.16 21.73 1.62
C VAL A 127 -3.18 22.43 0.68
N GLU A 128 -1.97 21.92 0.55
CA GLU A 128 -0.93 22.45 -0.35
C GLU A 128 -1.39 22.42 -1.82
N LYS A 129 -1.96 21.29 -2.28
CA LYS A 129 -2.49 21.14 -3.65
C LYS A 129 -3.57 22.17 -3.95
N ARG A 130 -4.46 22.44 -2.99
CA ARG A 130 -5.52 23.45 -3.15
C ARG A 130 -4.97 24.86 -3.23
N MET A 131 -4.02 25.22 -2.36
CA MET A 131 -3.36 26.54 -2.40
C MET A 131 -2.60 26.74 -3.71
N GLU A 132 -1.89 25.72 -4.17
CA GLU A 132 -1.16 25.76 -5.43
C GLU A 132 -2.09 25.87 -6.64
N MET A 133 -3.20 25.12 -6.64
CA MET A 133 -4.24 25.23 -7.65
C MET A 133 -4.83 26.65 -7.71
N GLU A 134 -5.10 27.26 -6.57
CA GLU A 134 -5.62 28.64 -6.47
C GLU A 134 -4.60 29.68 -6.97
N ARG A 135 -3.31 29.49 -6.67
CA ARG A 135 -2.21 30.33 -7.16
C ARG A 135 -2.09 30.25 -8.69
N ILE A 136 -1.96 29.05 -9.24
CA ILE A 136 -1.83 28.84 -10.69
C ILE A 136 -3.09 29.36 -11.42
N ARG A 137 -4.28 29.13 -10.85
CA ARG A 137 -5.55 29.64 -11.40
C ARG A 137 -5.52 31.16 -11.51
N SER A 138 -5.11 31.84 -10.43
CA SER A 138 -5.01 33.30 -10.39
C SER A 138 -4.00 33.84 -11.41
N GLU A 139 -2.84 33.19 -11.55
CA GLU A 139 -1.82 33.56 -12.54
C GLU A 139 -2.29 33.38 -13.98
N LEU A 140 -2.97 32.27 -14.28
CA LEU A 140 -3.51 31.99 -15.61
C LEU A 140 -4.65 32.96 -15.97
N LEU A 141 -5.52 33.30 -15.01
CA LEU A 141 -6.55 34.33 -15.20
C LEU A 141 -5.92 35.71 -15.44
N ALA A 142 -4.86 36.06 -14.72
CA ALA A 142 -4.12 37.31 -14.94
C ALA A 142 -3.43 37.35 -16.31
N LYS A 143 -3.01 36.20 -16.84
CA LYS A 143 -2.45 36.05 -18.21
C LYS A 143 -3.53 36.01 -19.30
N GLY A 144 -4.82 36.09 -18.95
CA GLY A 144 -5.95 36.07 -19.90
C GLY A 144 -6.29 34.69 -20.46
N CYS A 145 -5.82 33.61 -19.83
CA CYS A 145 -6.16 32.24 -20.20
C CYS A 145 -7.59 31.90 -19.77
N VAL A 146 -8.38 31.26 -20.64
CA VAL A 146 -9.67 30.67 -20.24
C VAL A 146 -9.42 29.36 -19.53
N LEU A 147 -10.06 29.20 -18.39
CA LEU A 147 -10.03 28.00 -17.57
C LEU A 147 -11.43 27.40 -17.47
N PRO A 148 -11.53 26.09 -17.19
CA PRO A 148 -12.80 25.48 -16.82
C PRO A 148 -13.43 26.25 -15.64
N PRO A 149 -14.77 26.28 -15.52
CA PRO A 149 -15.43 26.83 -14.35
C PRO A 149 -14.88 26.18 -13.07
N GLU A 150 -14.88 26.91 -11.96
CA GLU A 150 -14.58 26.27 -10.67
C GLU A 150 -15.53 25.09 -10.51
N LYS A 151 -14.97 23.92 -10.20
CA LYS A 151 -15.81 22.82 -9.72
C LYS A 151 -16.62 23.40 -8.57
N GLU A 152 -17.94 23.17 -8.58
CA GLU A 152 -18.75 23.50 -7.41
C GLU A 152 -18.02 22.97 -6.18
N LYS A 153 -18.14 23.67 -5.04
CA LYS A 153 -17.68 23.17 -3.74
C LYS A 153 -18.54 21.97 -3.34
N GLY A 154 -18.55 20.91 -4.16
CA GLY A 154 -18.95 19.59 -3.75
C GLY A 154 -18.07 19.19 -2.58
N GLU A 155 -18.64 18.41 -1.68
CA GLU A 155 -17.93 17.87 -0.54
C GLU A 155 -16.71 17.10 -1.07
N HIS A 156 -15.54 17.70 -0.92
CA HIS A 156 -14.28 17.01 -1.20
C HIS A 156 -14.29 15.74 -0.35
N PHE A 157 -14.28 14.58 -1.00
CA PHE A 157 -14.28 13.30 -0.28
C PHE A 157 -13.00 13.18 0.54
N ASP A 158 -13.13 13.32 1.85
CA ASP A 158 -12.01 13.14 2.77
C ASP A 158 -11.71 11.65 2.91
N SER A 159 -10.69 11.17 2.19
CA SER A 159 -10.22 9.77 2.25
C SER A 159 -9.85 9.27 3.65
N ASN A 160 -9.65 10.17 4.63
CA ASN A 160 -9.45 9.80 6.02
C ASN A 160 -10.71 9.16 6.63
N CYS A 161 -11.91 9.39 6.05
CA CYS A 161 -13.15 8.75 6.48
C CYS A 161 -13.11 7.21 6.38
N ILE A 162 -12.20 6.65 5.57
CA ILE A 162 -11.89 5.21 5.48
C ILE A 162 -11.03 4.80 6.68
N THR A 163 -11.62 4.91 7.87
CA THR A 163 -11.01 4.55 9.16
C THR A 163 -12.10 4.04 10.10
N PRO A 164 -11.85 2.98 10.89
CA PRO A 164 -12.82 2.43 11.84
C PRO A 164 -13.45 3.48 12.75
N GLY A 165 -14.76 3.36 12.97
CA GLY A 165 -15.52 4.22 13.85
C GLY A 165 -16.08 5.47 13.19
N THR A 166 -15.78 5.77 11.92
CA THR A 166 -16.45 6.88 11.20
C THR A 166 -17.88 6.51 10.78
N PRO A 167 -18.76 7.51 10.51
CA PRO A 167 -20.09 7.24 9.97
C PRO A 167 -20.06 6.52 8.61
N PHE A 168 -19.07 6.85 7.77
CA PHE A 168 -18.87 6.20 6.47
C PHE A 168 -18.69 4.68 6.60
N MET A 169 -17.88 4.22 7.55
CA MET A 169 -17.61 2.79 7.73
C MET A 169 -18.82 2.01 8.28
N GLU A 170 -19.62 2.61 9.16
CA GLU A 170 -20.91 2.03 9.60
C GLU A 170 -21.87 1.89 8.40
N ARG A 171 -21.96 2.94 7.58
CA ARG A 171 -22.81 2.92 6.37
C ARG A 171 -22.33 1.89 5.36
N LEU A 172 -21.02 1.79 5.13
CA LEU A 172 -20.42 0.76 4.30
C LEU A 172 -20.79 -0.65 4.80
N SER A 173 -20.73 -0.90 6.11
CA SER A 173 -21.13 -2.19 6.68
C SER A 173 -22.60 -2.51 6.40
N GLN A 174 -23.50 -1.53 6.50
CA GLN A 174 -24.93 -1.69 6.17
C GLN A 174 -25.15 -1.97 4.68
N CYS A 175 -24.41 -1.28 3.81
CA CYS A 175 -24.47 -1.49 2.37
C CYS A 175 -23.96 -2.89 1.98
N LEU A 176 -22.86 -3.35 2.58
CA LEU A 176 -22.33 -4.70 2.35
C LEU A 176 -23.25 -5.79 2.91
N HIS A 177 -23.91 -5.56 4.05
CA HIS A 177 -24.94 -6.46 4.56
C HIS A 177 -26.07 -6.64 3.54
N TYR A 178 -26.60 -5.54 3.00
CA TYR A 178 -27.60 -5.59 1.92
C TYR A 178 -27.07 -6.29 0.66
N TYR A 179 -25.85 -5.95 0.21
CA TYR A 179 -25.23 -6.55 -0.97
C TYR A 179 -25.09 -8.07 -0.87
N VAL A 180 -24.62 -8.57 0.28
CA VAL A 180 -24.50 -10.01 0.51
C VAL A 180 -25.86 -10.70 0.50
N HIS A 181 -26.88 -10.09 1.13
CA HIS A 181 -28.25 -10.60 1.05
C HIS A 181 -28.78 -10.61 -0.39
N ASP A 182 -28.57 -9.55 -1.17
CA ASP A 182 -29.03 -9.48 -2.55
C ASP A 182 -28.37 -10.57 -3.40
N ARG A 183 -27.04 -10.68 -3.35
CA ARG A 183 -26.30 -11.67 -4.14
C ARG A 183 -26.66 -13.11 -3.74
N LEU A 184 -26.83 -13.41 -2.45
CA LEU A 184 -27.23 -14.76 -2.02
C LEU A 184 -28.68 -15.14 -2.39
N ASN A 185 -29.58 -14.16 -2.54
CA ASN A 185 -30.95 -14.42 -2.99
C ASN A 185 -31.06 -14.53 -4.51
N ASN A 186 -30.30 -13.71 -5.25
CA ASN A 186 -30.51 -13.49 -6.69
C ASN A 186 -29.43 -14.10 -7.60
N ASN A 187 -28.23 -14.40 -7.09
CA ASN A 187 -27.11 -14.89 -7.88
C ASN A 187 -26.83 -16.39 -7.63
N PRO A 188 -27.02 -17.27 -8.63
CA PRO A 188 -26.78 -18.71 -8.49
C PRO A 188 -25.35 -19.08 -8.05
N ALA A 189 -24.33 -18.31 -8.43
CA ALA A 189 -22.94 -18.60 -8.07
C ALA A 189 -22.64 -18.40 -6.58
N TRP A 190 -23.49 -17.66 -5.86
CA TRP A 190 -23.36 -17.42 -4.43
C TRP A 190 -24.13 -18.44 -3.59
N LYS A 191 -25.02 -19.21 -4.21
CA LYS A 191 -26.02 -20.02 -3.51
C LYS A 191 -25.41 -21.03 -2.51
N ASP A 192 -24.29 -21.64 -2.86
CA ASP A 192 -23.71 -22.73 -2.06
C ASP A 192 -22.55 -22.28 -1.16
N ILE A 193 -22.04 -21.05 -1.34
CA ILE A 193 -20.91 -20.53 -0.57
C ILE A 193 -21.34 -19.99 0.80
N LYS A 194 -20.38 -19.95 1.72
CA LYS A 194 -20.49 -19.27 3.01
C LYS A 194 -19.88 -17.88 2.86
N VAL A 195 -20.61 -16.82 3.22
CA VAL A 195 -20.09 -15.46 3.18
C VAL A 195 -19.82 -14.98 4.60
N ILE A 196 -18.59 -14.53 4.87
CA ILE A 196 -18.19 -13.94 6.15
C ILE A 196 -17.87 -12.47 5.92
N LEU A 197 -18.55 -11.57 6.65
CA LEU A 197 -18.25 -10.15 6.69
C LEU A 197 -17.61 -9.80 8.03
N SER A 198 -16.34 -9.43 7.99
CA SER A 198 -15.62 -8.85 9.12
C SER A 198 -15.52 -7.34 8.95
N ASP A 199 -16.47 -6.62 9.54
CA ASP A 199 -16.56 -5.17 9.44
C ASP A 199 -15.48 -4.42 10.24
N ALA A 200 -15.56 -3.08 10.25
CA ALA A 200 -14.62 -2.22 10.95
C ALA A 200 -14.73 -2.25 12.49
N ASN A 201 -15.82 -2.82 13.04
CA ASN A 201 -16.00 -2.97 14.48
C ASN A 201 -15.29 -4.23 15.02
N VAL A 202 -14.93 -5.18 14.14
CA VAL A 202 -14.03 -6.28 14.47
C VAL A 202 -12.58 -5.79 14.43
N PRO A 203 -11.84 -5.77 15.56
CA PRO A 203 -10.50 -5.21 15.62
C PRO A 203 -9.48 -6.04 14.81
N GLY A 204 -8.44 -5.38 14.33
CA GLY A 204 -7.39 -5.93 13.47
C GLY A 204 -7.44 -5.39 12.05
N GLU A 205 -6.28 -5.30 11.40
CA GLU A 205 -6.16 -4.99 9.98
C GLU A 205 -6.81 -6.10 9.13
N GLY A 206 -7.40 -5.76 7.99
CA GLY A 206 -8.14 -6.68 7.13
C GLY A 206 -7.31 -7.90 6.73
N GLU A 207 -6.07 -7.66 6.29
CA GLU A 207 -5.12 -8.73 5.96
C GLU A 207 -4.82 -9.65 7.15
N HIS A 208 -4.64 -9.10 8.36
CA HIS A 208 -4.36 -9.89 9.55
C HIS A 208 -5.58 -10.63 10.08
N LYS A 209 -6.80 -10.08 9.94
CA LYS A 209 -8.04 -10.81 10.23
C LYS A 209 -8.21 -12.03 9.34
N ILE A 210 -7.88 -11.90 8.05
CA ILE A 210 -7.86 -13.01 7.10
C ILE A 210 -6.81 -14.06 7.52
N MET A 211 -5.59 -13.63 7.83
CA MET A 211 -4.52 -14.56 8.24
C MET A 211 -4.83 -15.26 9.55
N ASP A 212 -5.47 -14.58 10.50
CA ASP A 212 -5.98 -15.14 11.74
C ASP A 212 -7.06 -16.18 11.49
N TYR A 213 -8.02 -15.90 10.61
CA TYR A 213 -9.01 -16.89 10.17
C TYR A 213 -8.32 -18.13 9.60
N ILE A 214 -7.44 -17.98 8.61
CA ILE A 214 -6.73 -19.11 7.97
C ILE A 214 -5.96 -19.91 9.02
N ARG A 215 -5.18 -19.24 9.87
CA ARG A 215 -4.35 -19.88 10.90
C ARG A 215 -5.19 -20.66 11.92
N LYS A 216 -6.31 -20.08 12.38
CA LYS A 216 -7.21 -20.72 13.35
C LYS A 216 -7.98 -21.88 12.73
N GLN A 217 -8.44 -21.78 11.49
CA GLN A 217 -9.06 -22.92 10.77
C GLN A 217 -8.03 -24.04 10.56
N ARG A 218 -6.83 -23.71 10.08
CA ARG A 218 -5.75 -24.65 9.80
C ARG A 218 -5.31 -25.50 11.00
N ALA A 219 -5.42 -24.96 12.22
CA ALA A 219 -5.08 -25.68 13.44
C ALA A 219 -6.18 -26.69 13.87
N GLN A 220 -7.35 -26.68 13.23
CA GLN A 220 -8.40 -27.66 13.46
C GLN A 220 -8.06 -29.02 12.80
N PRO A 221 -8.38 -30.15 13.45
CA PRO A 221 -8.11 -31.48 12.89
C PRO A 221 -8.82 -31.77 11.56
N ASP A 222 -9.99 -31.18 11.35
CA ASP A 222 -10.86 -31.41 10.19
C ASP A 222 -10.61 -30.43 9.03
N HIS A 223 -9.62 -29.53 9.15
CA HIS A 223 -9.24 -28.61 8.06
C HIS A 223 -8.70 -29.39 6.86
N ASP A 224 -9.20 -29.07 5.67
CA ASP A 224 -8.69 -29.66 4.42
C ASP A 224 -7.33 -29.02 4.06
N PRO A 225 -6.22 -29.78 4.13
CA PRO A 225 -4.88 -29.27 3.87
C PRO A 225 -4.63 -28.90 2.40
N ASN A 226 -5.59 -29.17 1.51
CA ASN A 226 -5.50 -28.87 0.09
C ASN A 226 -6.41 -27.73 -0.36
N THR A 227 -7.03 -27.01 0.59
CA THR A 227 -7.90 -25.87 0.32
C THR A 227 -7.20 -24.86 -0.60
N GLN A 228 -7.88 -24.45 -1.68
CA GLN A 228 -7.35 -23.48 -2.65
C GLN A 228 -7.69 -22.04 -2.21
N HIS A 229 -6.68 -21.27 -1.83
CA HIS A 229 -6.82 -19.92 -1.30
C HIS A 229 -6.50 -18.84 -2.33
N VAL A 230 -7.38 -17.83 -2.44
CA VAL A 230 -7.11 -16.59 -3.17
C VAL A 230 -7.30 -15.39 -2.25
N LEU A 231 -6.27 -14.56 -2.14
CA LEU A 231 -6.32 -13.30 -1.40
C LEU A 231 -6.27 -12.12 -2.36
N CYS A 232 -7.28 -11.27 -2.32
CA CYS A 232 -7.31 -10.01 -3.07
C CYS A 232 -6.70 -8.88 -2.26
N GLY A 233 -5.66 -8.26 -2.79
CA GLY A 233 -5.05 -7.06 -2.20
C GLY A 233 -3.77 -6.64 -2.92
N ALA A 234 -3.39 -5.37 -2.77
CA ALA A 234 -2.25 -4.80 -3.48
C ALA A 234 -0.95 -4.81 -2.66
N ASP A 235 -1.01 -5.03 -1.35
CA ASP A 235 0.13 -4.83 -0.46
C ASP A 235 1.22 -5.90 -0.65
N ALA A 236 2.48 -5.50 -0.46
CA ALA A 236 3.63 -6.40 -0.59
C ALA A 236 3.69 -7.40 0.58
N ASP A 237 3.18 -7.00 1.74
CA ASP A 237 3.14 -7.78 2.97
C ASP A 237 2.26 -9.04 2.79
N LEU A 238 1.25 -8.99 1.92
CA LEU A 238 0.40 -10.14 1.56
C LEU A 238 1.21 -11.33 1.02
N ILE A 239 2.31 -11.10 0.32
CA ILE A 239 3.19 -12.17 -0.16
C ILE A 239 3.85 -12.88 1.03
N MET A 240 4.34 -12.10 2.00
CA MET A 240 4.98 -12.61 3.20
C MET A 240 3.97 -13.34 4.09
N LEU A 241 2.80 -12.73 4.31
CA LEU A 241 1.69 -13.33 5.06
C LEU A 241 1.23 -14.64 4.42
N GLY A 242 1.01 -14.64 3.10
CA GLY A 242 0.63 -15.85 2.36
C GLY A 242 1.67 -16.97 2.46
N LEU A 243 2.97 -16.66 2.43
CA LEU A 243 4.04 -17.65 2.67
C LEU A 243 4.05 -18.16 4.12
N ALA A 244 3.83 -17.28 5.10
CA ALA A 244 3.76 -17.59 6.53
C ALA A 244 2.56 -18.48 6.90
N THR A 245 1.53 -18.58 6.04
CA THR A 245 0.44 -19.55 6.25
C THR A 245 0.91 -21.00 6.10
N HIS A 246 1.99 -21.26 5.35
CA HIS A 246 2.42 -22.58 4.91
C HIS A 246 1.36 -23.43 4.18
N GLU A 247 0.29 -22.81 3.67
CA GLU A 247 -0.64 -23.50 2.76
C GLU A 247 0.02 -23.69 1.38
N PRO A 248 -0.11 -24.86 0.74
CA PRO A 248 0.52 -25.13 -0.56
C PRO A 248 -0.15 -24.35 -1.70
N ASN A 249 -1.46 -24.17 -1.56
CA ASN A 249 -2.36 -23.69 -2.58
C ASN A 249 -2.79 -22.26 -2.27
N PHE A 250 -1.86 -21.31 -2.43
CA PHE A 250 -2.09 -19.91 -2.10
C PHE A 250 -1.74 -18.99 -3.27
N THR A 251 -2.72 -18.19 -3.70
CA THR A 251 -2.59 -17.23 -4.79
C THR A 251 -3.03 -15.85 -4.32
N ILE A 252 -2.35 -14.79 -4.75
CA ILE A 252 -2.80 -13.42 -4.53
C ILE A 252 -3.32 -12.87 -5.85
N ILE A 253 -4.49 -12.25 -5.83
CA ILE A 253 -5.04 -11.50 -6.97
C ILE A 253 -4.90 -10.01 -6.71
N ARG A 254 -4.47 -9.26 -7.74
CA ARG A 254 -4.33 -7.81 -7.65
C ARG A 254 -4.46 -7.17 -9.02
N GLU A 255 -4.72 -5.87 -9.00
CA GLU A 255 -4.60 -5.04 -10.20
C GLU A 255 -3.15 -4.96 -10.67
N GLU A 256 -2.97 -4.99 -12.00
CA GLU A 256 -1.69 -4.79 -12.64
C GLU A 256 -1.25 -3.32 -12.49
N PHE A 257 -0.07 -3.12 -11.92
CA PHE A 257 0.53 -1.79 -11.83
C PHE A 257 1.21 -1.42 -13.16
N LEU A 258 0.55 -0.59 -13.96
CA LEU A 258 1.13 0.00 -15.17
C LEU A 258 1.77 1.36 -14.82
N PRO A 259 3.11 1.50 -14.89
CA PRO A 259 3.77 2.78 -14.65
C PRO A 259 3.44 3.78 -15.76
N ASN A 260 3.50 5.07 -15.43
CA ASN A 260 3.37 6.19 -16.38
C ASN A 260 2.05 6.25 -17.17
N LYS A 261 0.95 5.80 -16.56
CA LYS A 261 -0.38 6.02 -17.14
C LYS A 261 -0.63 7.53 -17.39
N PRO A 262 -1.22 7.90 -18.53
CA PRO A 262 -1.50 9.29 -18.83
C PRO A 262 -2.57 9.83 -17.88
N LYS A 263 -2.23 10.88 -17.12
CA LYS A 263 -3.17 11.59 -16.25
C LYS A 263 -3.60 12.90 -16.91
N PRO A 264 -4.88 13.29 -16.80
CA PRO A 264 -5.32 14.60 -17.25
C PRO A 264 -4.73 15.70 -16.35
N CYS A 265 -4.44 16.86 -16.92
CA CYS A 265 -4.01 18.03 -16.18
C CYS A 265 -5.08 18.43 -15.15
N ASP A 266 -4.70 18.56 -13.87
CA ASP A 266 -5.59 18.94 -12.78
C ASP A 266 -6.25 20.32 -12.96
N MET A 267 -5.71 21.18 -13.84
CA MET A 267 -6.19 22.53 -14.09
C MET A 267 -7.13 22.64 -15.30
N CYS A 268 -6.72 22.15 -16.48
CA CYS A 268 -7.48 22.30 -17.73
C CYS A 268 -8.15 21.00 -18.21
N GLY A 269 -7.84 19.86 -17.60
CA GLY A 269 -8.37 18.54 -17.96
C GLY A 269 -7.79 17.92 -19.24
N GLN A 270 -6.81 18.56 -19.89
CA GLN A 270 -6.16 18.04 -21.10
C GLN A 270 -4.98 17.12 -20.75
N PHE A 271 -4.63 16.20 -21.64
CA PHE A 271 -3.50 15.27 -21.48
C PHE A 271 -2.20 15.83 -22.05
N GLY A 272 -1.06 15.31 -21.59
CA GLY A 272 0.26 15.60 -22.17
C GLY A 272 1.08 16.71 -21.49
N HIS A 273 0.59 17.29 -20.40
CA HIS A 273 1.33 18.26 -19.59
C HIS A 273 0.97 18.17 -18.11
N GLU A 274 1.89 18.64 -17.25
CA GLU A 274 1.70 18.76 -15.81
C GLU A 274 1.05 20.10 -15.43
N MET A 275 0.61 20.22 -14.18
CA MET A 275 -0.14 21.38 -13.68
C MET A 275 0.66 22.69 -13.77
N ASP A 276 1.96 22.62 -13.52
CA ASP A 276 2.94 23.72 -13.58
C ASP A 276 3.11 24.30 -15.00
N LYS A 277 2.92 23.47 -16.03
CA LYS A 277 3.07 23.82 -17.45
C LYS A 277 1.74 24.07 -18.15
N CYS A 278 0.64 24.16 -17.39
CA CYS A 278 -0.67 24.42 -17.94
C CYS A 278 -0.73 25.80 -18.62
N GLN A 279 -1.27 25.84 -19.84
CA GLN A 279 -1.46 27.09 -20.61
C GLN A 279 -2.94 27.49 -20.75
N GLY A 280 -3.83 26.80 -20.04
CA GLY A 280 -5.29 26.97 -20.12
C GLY A 280 -5.91 26.41 -21.41
N LEU A 281 -7.23 26.55 -21.54
CA LEU A 281 -8.00 26.00 -22.67
C LEU A 281 -7.73 26.71 -24.01
N ASN A 282 -7.17 27.92 -23.96
CA ASN A 282 -7.00 28.81 -25.11
C ASN A 282 -5.64 28.71 -25.81
N ALA A 283 -4.76 27.79 -25.41
CA ALA A 283 -3.48 27.60 -26.07
C ALA A 283 -3.69 27.15 -27.54
N ALA A 284 -3.75 28.14 -28.44
CA ALA A 284 -3.93 27.97 -29.87
C ALA A 284 -2.70 27.24 -30.45
N GLY A 285 -2.79 25.92 -30.51
CA GLY A 285 -1.73 25.03 -30.99
C GLY A 285 -1.77 23.61 -30.44
N VAL A 286 -2.50 23.33 -29.35
CA VAL A 286 -2.52 22.01 -28.68
C VAL A 286 -3.82 21.25 -28.92
N ASN A 287 -4.36 21.34 -30.15
CA ASN A 287 -5.14 20.22 -30.71
C ASN A 287 -4.21 19.09 -31.19
N ASP A 288 -2.93 19.12 -30.80
CA ASP A 288 -1.95 18.07 -31.07
C ASP A 288 -2.10 16.88 -30.11
N VAL A 289 -3.35 16.55 -29.74
CA VAL A 289 -3.73 15.22 -29.23
C VAL A 289 -3.33 14.14 -30.25
N THR A 290 -3.09 14.52 -31.51
CA THR A 290 -2.50 13.69 -32.57
C THR A 290 -1.04 13.27 -32.33
N ASN A 291 -0.24 14.03 -31.57
CA ASN A 291 1.17 13.70 -31.26
C ASN A 291 1.39 13.16 -29.85
N PHE A 292 0.39 13.23 -28.96
CA PHE A 292 0.46 12.53 -27.67
C PHE A 292 0.16 11.04 -27.88
N LYS A 293 1.23 10.25 -28.03
CA LYS A 293 1.16 8.78 -28.03
C LYS A 293 1.58 8.27 -26.64
N PRO A 294 0.64 8.11 -25.70
CA PRO A 294 0.99 7.52 -24.42
C PRO A 294 1.37 6.05 -24.61
N ASP A 295 2.31 5.56 -23.80
CA ASP A 295 2.69 4.14 -23.78
C ASP A 295 1.50 3.23 -23.46
N VAL A 296 0.51 3.76 -22.72
CA VAL A 296 -0.76 3.12 -22.36
C VAL A 296 -1.91 3.95 -22.92
N ALA A 297 -2.83 3.32 -23.65
CA ALA A 297 -4.00 4.00 -24.21
C ALA A 297 -4.86 4.65 -23.12
N ILE A 298 -5.36 5.86 -23.40
CA ILE A 298 -6.25 6.60 -22.49
C ILE A 298 -7.52 5.79 -22.27
N GLY A 299 -7.87 5.53 -21.00
CA GLY A 299 -9.05 4.74 -20.64
C GLY A 299 -8.87 3.22 -20.73
N SER A 300 -7.64 2.71 -20.88
CA SER A 300 -7.36 1.28 -20.82
C SER A 300 -7.84 0.69 -19.49
N GLU A 301 -8.64 -0.38 -19.56
CA GLU A 301 -9.14 -1.05 -18.36
C GLU A 301 -8.01 -1.71 -17.56
N VAL A 302 -8.11 -1.64 -16.24
CA VAL A 302 -7.15 -2.28 -15.34
C VAL A 302 -7.33 -3.79 -15.40
N ARG A 303 -6.26 -4.52 -15.70
CA ARG A 303 -6.22 -5.98 -15.70
C ARG A 303 -5.89 -6.52 -14.32
N PHE A 304 -6.39 -7.71 -14.03
CA PHE A 304 -5.99 -8.46 -12.85
C PHE A 304 -4.88 -9.46 -13.19
N ILE A 305 -3.98 -9.65 -12.23
CA ILE A 305 -2.90 -10.63 -12.29
C ILE A 305 -2.96 -11.52 -11.06
N PHE A 306 -2.56 -12.78 -11.24
CA PHE A 306 -2.31 -13.71 -10.15
C PHE A 306 -0.82 -13.77 -9.80
N VAL A 307 -0.52 -13.71 -8.51
CA VAL A 307 0.80 -13.97 -7.93
C VAL A 307 0.74 -15.33 -7.24
N ARG A 308 1.34 -16.34 -7.86
CA ARG A 308 1.25 -17.74 -7.41
C ARG A 308 2.34 -18.05 -6.40
N LEU A 309 1.98 -18.15 -5.11
CA LEU A 309 2.97 -18.39 -4.05
C LEU A 309 3.56 -19.80 -4.12
N SER A 310 2.83 -20.78 -4.67
CA SER A 310 3.37 -22.12 -4.95
C SER A 310 4.63 -22.06 -5.83
N VAL A 311 4.58 -21.31 -6.93
CA VAL A 311 5.71 -21.10 -7.84
C VAL A 311 6.83 -20.31 -7.17
N LEU A 312 6.50 -19.30 -6.35
CA LEU A 312 7.50 -18.57 -5.57
C LEU A 312 8.25 -19.50 -4.61
N ARG A 313 7.54 -20.43 -3.95
CA ARG A 313 8.15 -21.42 -3.07
C ARG A 313 9.13 -22.32 -3.83
N GLU A 314 8.85 -22.70 -5.07
CA GLU A 314 9.79 -23.46 -5.91
C GLU A 314 11.10 -22.68 -6.18
N TYR A 315 10.98 -21.39 -6.51
CA TYR A 315 12.14 -20.51 -6.67
C TYR A 315 12.93 -20.36 -5.37
N LEU A 316 12.24 -20.17 -4.25
CA LEU A 316 12.86 -20.04 -2.93
C LEU A 316 13.51 -21.35 -2.48
N LYS A 317 12.94 -22.51 -2.82
CA LYS A 317 13.53 -23.82 -2.51
C LYS A 317 14.92 -23.98 -3.14
N LYS A 318 15.08 -23.53 -4.40
CA LYS A 318 16.39 -23.47 -5.07
C LYS A 318 17.29 -22.37 -4.47
N THR A 319 16.73 -21.19 -4.21
CA THR A 319 17.49 -20.03 -3.69
C THR A 319 18.06 -20.31 -2.30
N LEU A 320 17.31 -21.00 -1.44
CA LEU A 320 17.64 -21.26 -0.03
C LEU A 320 18.30 -22.61 0.19
N GLU A 321 18.56 -23.38 -0.88
CA GLU A 321 19.26 -24.65 -0.78
C GLU A 321 20.64 -24.46 -0.15
N MET A 322 20.94 -25.34 0.81
CA MET A 322 22.17 -25.39 1.58
C MET A 322 22.65 -26.84 1.66
N PRO A 323 23.45 -27.31 0.69
CA PRO A 323 23.97 -28.68 0.71
C PRO A 323 24.97 -28.86 1.85
N ASN A 324 25.15 -30.11 2.30
CA ASN A 324 26.12 -30.49 3.33
C ASN A 324 25.93 -29.81 4.70
N LEU A 325 24.68 -29.50 5.08
CA LEU A 325 24.39 -29.04 6.43
C LEU A 325 24.62 -30.15 7.48
N PRO A 326 25.10 -29.81 8.68
CA PRO A 326 25.32 -30.78 9.76
C PRO A 326 24.04 -31.21 10.48
N PHE A 327 22.88 -30.69 10.03
CA PHE A 327 21.55 -31.03 10.53
C PHE A 327 20.57 -31.17 9.35
N LYS A 328 19.39 -31.73 9.61
CA LYS A 328 18.37 -31.96 8.58
C LYS A 328 17.85 -30.63 8.02
N TYR A 329 18.01 -30.43 6.72
CA TYR A 329 17.43 -29.27 6.03
C TYR A 329 15.90 -29.41 5.94
N GLU A 330 15.20 -28.34 6.30
CA GLU A 330 13.75 -28.21 6.30
C GLU A 330 13.39 -26.91 5.60
N PHE A 331 12.80 -27.02 4.40
CA PHE A 331 12.48 -25.85 3.58
C PHE A 331 11.48 -24.90 4.27
N GLU A 332 10.50 -25.42 4.99
CA GLU A 332 9.52 -24.59 5.71
C GLU A 332 10.20 -23.66 6.73
N ARG A 333 11.23 -24.15 7.42
CA ARG A 333 12.00 -23.34 8.39
C ARG A 333 12.90 -22.31 7.71
N ALA A 334 13.50 -22.68 6.58
CA ALA A 334 14.27 -21.73 5.79
C ALA A 334 13.38 -20.64 5.16
N LEU A 335 12.13 -20.98 4.84
CA LEU A 335 11.14 -20.03 4.34
C LEU A 335 10.77 -19.00 5.42
N ASP A 336 10.57 -19.44 6.67
CA ASP A 336 10.29 -18.54 7.80
C ASP A 336 11.44 -17.55 8.03
N ASP A 337 12.67 -18.04 7.96
CA ASP A 337 13.85 -17.20 8.06
C ASP A 337 13.94 -16.20 6.91
N TRP A 338 13.51 -16.59 5.70
CA TRP A 338 13.44 -15.68 4.55
C TRP A 338 12.38 -14.59 4.72
N VAL A 339 11.20 -14.93 5.23
CA VAL A 339 10.15 -13.96 5.58
C VAL A 339 10.68 -12.99 6.64
N PHE A 340 11.31 -13.51 7.70
CA PHE A 340 11.90 -12.69 8.75
C PHE A 340 13.01 -11.76 8.23
N MET A 341 13.86 -12.25 7.32
CA MET A 341 14.88 -11.43 6.66
C MET A 341 14.28 -10.27 5.86
N CYS A 342 13.13 -10.46 5.24
CA CYS A 342 12.47 -9.40 4.48
C CYS A 342 12.03 -8.24 5.38
N PHE A 343 11.72 -8.47 6.66
CA PHE A 343 11.36 -7.41 7.60
C PHE A 343 12.48 -6.40 7.86
N PHE A 344 13.77 -6.80 7.72
CA PHE A 344 14.89 -5.87 7.88
C PHE A 344 14.97 -4.83 6.76
N VAL A 345 14.49 -5.17 5.57
CA VAL A 345 14.51 -4.26 4.42
C VAL A 345 13.41 -3.18 4.56
N GLY A 346 12.43 -3.42 5.42
CA GLY A 346 11.38 -2.50 5.86
C GLY A 346 10.08 -3.24 6.18
N ASN A 347 9.12 -2.54 6.76
CA ASN A 347 7.74 -2.99 6.93
C ASN A 347 6.94 -1.76 7.40
N ASP A 348 5.66 -1.92 7.68
CA ASP A 348 4.83 -0.81 8.16
C ASP A 348 5.10 -0.39 9.62
N PHE A 349 5.76 -1.24 10.41
CA PHE A 349 5.91 -1.06 11.85
C PHE A 349 7.28 -0.50 12.24
N LEU A 350 8.29 -0.72 11.39
CA LEU A 350 9.68 -0.32 11.63
C LEU A 350 10.26 0.46 10.44
N PRO A 351 11.02 1.54 10.69
CA PRO A 351 11.77 2.20 9.64
C PRO A 351 12.83 1.27 9.05
N HIS A 352 13.09 1.35 7.75
CA HIS A 352 14.12 0.53 7.10
C HIS A 352 15.54 0.88 7.63
N LEU A 353 16.40 -0.14 7.76
CA LEU A 353 17.80 0.10 8.11
C LEU A 353 18.47 0.96 7.02
N PRO A 354 19.31 1.96 7.37
CA PRO A 354 19.93 2.85 6.38
C PRO A 354 20.74 2.12 5.30
N SER A 355 21.35 0.99 5.67
CA SER A 355 22.19 0.16 4.80
C SER A 355 21.42 -0.83 3.92
N LEU A 356 20.09 -0.94 4.05
CA LEU A 356 19.28 -1.91 3.31
C LEU A 356 18.24 -1.25 2.41
N GLU A 357 18.42 -1.39 1.09
CA GLU A 357 17.41 -1.04 0.09
C GLU A 357 17.18 -2.18 -0.92
N ILE A 358 15.91 -2.51 -1.20
CA ILE A 358 15.56 -3.56 -2.19
C ILE A 358 16.22 -3.29 -3.55
N ARG A 359 16.25 -2.02 -3.96
CA ARG A 359 16.80 -1.59 -5.26
C ARG A 359 18.30 -1.88 -5.40
N GLU A 360 18.99 -2.07 -4.27
CA GLU A 360 20.42 -2.35 -4.19
C GLU A 360 20.74 -3.84 -3.99
N GLY A 361 19.73 -4.71 -4.04
CA GLY A 361 19.91 -6.15 -3.81
C GLY A 361 20.01 -6.53 -2.33
N ALA A 362 19.38 -5.77 -1.43
CA ALA A 362 19.41 -6.04 0.01
C ALA A 362 18.94 -7.46 0.38
N VAL A 363 17.88 -7.96 -0.26
CA VAL A 363 17.35 -9.32 0.00
C VAL A 363 18.39 -10.39 -0.36
N ASP A 364 19.09 -10.23 -1.48
CA ASP A 364 20.11 -11.18 -1.93
C ASP A 364 21.30 -11.21 -0.96
N ARG A 365 21.75 -10.04 -0.52
CA ARG A 365 22.80 -9.90 0.49
C ARG A 365 22.40 -10.55 1.82
N LEU A 366 21.17 -10.35 2.28
CA LEU A 366 20.68 -10.97 3.51
C LEU A 366 20.64 -12.50 3.39
N VAL A 367 20.20 -13.05 2.24
CA VAL A 367 20.23 -14.50 2.01
C VAL A 367 21.65 -15.06 2.07
N GLU A 368 22.64 -14.37 1.51
CA GLU A 368 24.05 -14.80 1.60
C GLU A 368 24.58 -14.80 3.05
N LEU A 369 24.28 -13.74 3.81
CA LEU A 369 24.65 -13.64 5.23
C LEU A 369 23.95 -14.72 6.07
N TYR A 370 22.69 -14.98 5.79
CA TYR A 370 21.91 -16.03 6.43
C TYR A 370 22.52 -17.41 6.20
N LYS A 371 22.83 -17.78 4.95
CA LYS A 371 23.48 -19.07 4.65
C LYS A 371 24.77 -19.23 5.44
N LYS A 372 25.63 -18.20 5.45
CA LYS A 372 26.88 -18.20 6.24
C LYS A 372 26.61 -18.39 7.73
N CYS A 373 25.58 -17.71 8.26
CA CYS A 373 25.18 -17.84 9.65
C CYS A 373 24.73 -19.27 9.97
N VAL A 374 23.86 -19.87 9.16
CA VAL A 374 23.34 -21.24 9.37
C VAL A 374 24.47 -22.27 9.38
N TYR A 375 25.43 -22.18 8.46
CA TYR A 375 26.61 -23.06 8.46
C TYR A 375 27.49 -22.89 9.70
N ARG A 376 27.50 -21.69 10.32
CA ARG A 376 28.29 -21.40 11.54
C ARG A 376 27.58 -21.83 12.81
N THR A 377 26.26 -21.66 12.89
CA THR A 377 25.47 -21.82 14.13
C THR A 377 24.68 -23.12 14.20
N ASN A 378 24.62 -23.87 13.11
CA ASN A 378 23.90 -25.14 12.99
C ASN A 378 22.40 -25.03 13.32
N GLY A 379 21.74 -23.94 12.94
CA GLY A 379 20.29 -23.86 12.98
C GLY A 379 19.69 -22.57 12.39
N TYR A 380 18.36 -22.55 12.34
CA TYR A 380 17.52 -21.50 11.75
C TYR A 380 17.37 -20.26 12.63
N LEU A 381 17.03 -19.12 12.06
CA LEU A 381 16.81 -17.86 12.79
C LEU A 381 15.52 -17.86 13.60
N THR A 382 14.50 -18.56 13.11
CA THR A 382 13.14 -18.46 13.63
C THR A 382 12.53 -19.83 13.90
N ASN A 383 11.54 -19.87 14.81
CA ASN A 383 10.75 -21.05 15.10
C ASN A 383 9.31 -20.69 15.47
N SER A 384 8.37 -20.86 14.54
CA SER A 384 6.94 -20.62 14.78
C SER A 384 6.65 -19.28 15.49
N GLY A 385 7.25 -18.19 15.01
CA GLY A 385 7.07 -16.86 15.59
C GLY A 385 8.07 -16.46 16.67
N GLU A 386 8.91 -17.37 17.16
CA GLU A 386 10.04 -17.04 18.04
C GLU A 386 11.32 -16.76 17.24
N VAL A 387 12.16 -15.88 17.77
CA VAL A 387 13.42 -15.45 17.14
C VAL A 387 14.62 -15.87 17.99
N ASP A 388 15.62 -16.47 17.38
CA ASP A 388 16.93 -16.76 17.98
C ASP A 388 17.84 -15.53 17.86
N LEU A 389 17.91 -14.74 18.94
CA LEU A 389 18.61 -13.45 18.95
C LEU A 389 20.13 -13.59 18.83
N ASP A 390 20.72 -14.70 19.26
CA ASP A 390 22.17 -14.96 19.08
C ASP A 390 22.50 -15.06 17.59
N ARG A 391 21.66 -15.75 16.82
CA ARG A 391 21.85 -15.89 15.37
C ARG A 391 21.56 -14.58 14.63
N VAL A 392 20.56 -13.82 15.07
CA VAL A 392 20.27 -12.49 14.50
C VAL A 392 21.43 -11.52 14.73
N GLN A 393 22.03 -11.53 15.93
CA GLN A 393 23.19 -10.69 16.24
C GLN A 393 24.35 -10.97 15.28
N LEU A 394 24.58 -12.24 14.96
CA LEU A 394 25.63 -12.66 14.04
C LEU A 394 25.42 -12.11 12.62
N ILE A 395 24.18 -12.16 12.10
CA ILE A 395 23.85 -11.58 10.78
C ILE A 395 24.04 -10.06 10.79
N LEU A 396 23.57 -9.37 11.84
CA LEU A 396 23.66 -7.91 11.94
C LEU A 396 25.10 -7.44 12.13
N THR A 397 25.92 -8.21 12.84
CA THR A 397 27.37 -7.96 12.96
C THR A 397 28.05 -8.04 11.59
N ASP A 398 27.76 -9.11 10.83
CA ASP A 398 28.35 -9.30 9.50
C ASP A 398 27.84 -8.23 8.50
N LEU A 399 26.58 -7.79 8.62
CA LEU A 399 26.04 -6.67 7.87
C LEU A 399 26.71 -5.33 8.27
N GLY A 400 26.91 -5.11 9.57
CA GLY A 400 27.59 -3.97 10.15
C GLY A 400 29.00 -3.75 9.57
N ASN A 401 29.73 -4.84 9.35
CA ASN A 401 31.08 -4.82 8.77
C ASN A 401 31.11 -4.35 7.30
N VAL A 402 29.98 -4.37 6.58
CA VAL A 402 29.90 -3.97 5.16
C VAL A 402 29.15 -2.66 4.93
N GLU A 403 28.59 -2.02 5.97
CA GLU A 403 27.79 -0.79 5.83
C GLU A 403 28.55 0.35 5.16
N ASP A 404 29.79 0.60 5.57
CA ASP A 404 30.64 1.65 4.99
C ASP A 404 30.87 1.45 3.48
N HIS A 405 31.06 0.20 3.05
CA HIS A 405 31.17 -0.12 1.63
C HIS A 405 29.85 0.12 0.88
N ILE A 406 28.71 -0.24 1.49
CA ILE A 406 27.39 -0.03 0.90
C ILE A 406 27.14 1.47 0.66
N PHE A 407 27.41 2.33 1.65
CA PHE A 407 27.18 3.77 1.51
C PHE A 407 28.09 4.41 0.46
N LYS A 408 29.37 4.04 0.41
CA LYS A 408 30.30 4.52 -0.63
C LYS A 408 29.88 4.09 -2.02
N GLU A 409 29.41 2.85 -2.16
CA GLU A 409 28.93 2.34 -3.44
C GLU A 409 27.63 3.02 -3.90
N ARG A 410 26.69 3.26 -2.98
CA ARG A 410 25.45 4.01 -3.23
C ARG A 410 25.76 5.40 -3.79
N GLN A 411 26.62 6.16 -3.10
CA GLN A 411 27.01 7.50 -3.55
C GLN A 411 27.66 7.48 -4.93
N ARG A 412 28.57 6.53 -5.18
CA ARG A 412 29.21 6.36 -6.49
C ARG A 412 28.19 6.11 -7.60
N ARG A 413 27.19 5.25 -7.36
CA ARG A 413 26.12 4.95 -8.32
C ARG A 413 25.24 6.17 -8.59
N GLU A 414 24.91 6.94 -7.55
CA GLU A 414 24.10 8.15 -7.69
C GLU A 414 24.83 9.22 -8.51
N VAL A 415 26.12 9.48 -8.22
CA VAL A 415 26.94 10.41 -9.00
C VAL A 415 27.03 9.99 -10.46
N GLN A 416 27.25 8.69 -10.73
CA GLN A 416 27.26 8.17 -12.10
C GLN A 416 25.90 8.33 -12.80
N PHE A 417 24.79 8.16 -12.08
CA PHE A 417 23.45 8.35 -12.62
C PHE A 417 23.20 9.83 -12.96
N LYS A 418 23.51 10.76 -12.05
CA LYS A 418 23.38 12.21 -12.28
C LYS A 418 24.21 12.66 -13.49
N GLN A 419 25.44 12.15 -13.62
CA GLN A 419 26.30 12.44 -14.78
C GLN A 419 25.69 11.92 -16.10
N ARG A 420 25.09 10.72 -16.10
CA ARG A 420 24.42 10.16 -17.28
C ARG A 420 23.17 10.95 -17.66
N GLU A 421 22.37 11.37 -16.68
CA GLU A 421 21.18 12.21 -16.91
C GLU A 421 21.57 13.59 -17.44
N LYS A 422 22.59 14.25 -16.87
CA LYS A 422 23.10 15.53 -17.38
C LYS A 422 23.63 15.39 -18.82
N ALA A 423 24.33 14.31 -19.13
CA ALA A 423 24.79 14.01 -20.49
C ALA A 423 23.64 13.76 -21.47
N LYS A 424 22.59 13.04 -21.04
CA LYS A 424 21.39 12.78 -21.84
C LYS A 424 20.62 14.07 -22.13
N ARG A 425 20.34 14.89 -21.10
CA ARG A 425 19.69 16.21 -21.25
C ARG A 425 20.49 17.10 -22.20
N ARG A 426 21.81 17.13 -22.07
CA ARG A 426 22.69 17.90 -22.96
C ARG A 426 22.62 17.39 -24.41
N ASN A 427 22.57 16.08 -24.62
CA ASN A 427 22.43 15.50 -25.96
C ASN A 427 21.05 15.81 -26.57
N GLU A 428 19.98 15.73 -25.79
CA GLU A 428 18.62 16.09 -26.22
C GLU A 428 18.52 17.58 -26.56
N ALA A 429 19.08 18.47 -25.73
CA ALA A 429 19.15 19.90 -26.00
C ALA A 429 19.96 20.20 -27.26
N ASN A 430 21.10 19.52 -27.46
CA ASN A 430 21.91 19.66 -28.68
C ASN A 430 21.16 19.16 -29.92
N ALA A 431 20.42 18.05 -29.81
CA ALA A 431 19.61 17.51 -30.90
C ALA A 431 18.44 18.44 -31.25
N TYR A 432 17.78 19.03 -30.24
CA TYR A 432 16.76 20.05 -30.43
C TYR A 432 17.31 21.30 -31.12
N ASN A 433 18.44 21.82 -30.63
CA ASN A 433 19.12 22.98 -31.23
C ASN A 433 19.57 22.71 -32.68
N ALA A 434 20.04 21.49 -32.98
CA ALA A 434 20.38 21.07 -34.33
C ALA A 434 19.16 21.02 -35.25
N ALA A 435 18.03 20.49 -34.77
CA ALA A 435 16.76 20.45 -35.51
C ALA A 435 16.20 21.87 -35.78
N VAL A 436 16.32 22.78 -34.82
CA VAL A 436 15.92 24.19 -34.97
C VAL A 436 16.85 24.92 -35.95
N MET A 437 18.15 24.62 -35.96
CA MET A 437 19.08 25.11 -36.98
C MET A 437 18.76 24.60 -38.39
N GLU A 438 18.37 23.34 -38.53
CA GLU A 438 17.95 22.77 -39.83
C GLU A 438 16.65 23.39 -40.36
N GLN A 439 15.69 23.71 -39.48
CA GLN A 439 14.44 24.37 -39.86
C GLN A 439 14.58 25.86 -40.20
N SER A 440 15.59 26.55 -39.65
CA SER A 440 15.81 28.00 -39.86
C SER A 440 16.61 28.36 -41.13
N GLY A 441 16.98 27.37 -41.96
CA GLY A 441 17.28 27.56 -43.38
C GLY A 441 18.53 28.39 -43.74
N SER A 442 19.43 28.71 -42.81
CA SER A 442 20.68 29.43 -43.12
C SER A 442 21.91 28.57 -42.84
N PHE A 443 22.73 28.37 -43.87
CA PHE A 443 24.02 27.65 -43.92
C PHE A 443 23.99 26.14 -44.21
N LYS A 444 23.72 25.79 -45.49
CA LYS A 444 24.30 24.57 -46.09
C LYS A 444 25.66 24.90 -46.71
N LEU A 445 26.75 24.42 -46.10
CA LEU A 445 28.08 24.43 -46.71
C LEU A 445 28.20 23.22 -47.64
N ASN A 446 28.32 23.45 -48.96
CA ASN A 446 28.61 22.39 -49.92
C ASN A 446 30.12 22.03 -49.89
N PRO A 447 30.49 20.74 -49.90
CA PRO A 447 31.90 20.32 -49.98
C PRO A 447 32.46 20.57 -51.39
N LEU A 448 33.62 21.23 -51.48
CA LEU A 448 34.35 21.44 -52.74
C LEU A 448 34.98 20.11 -53.23
N GLY A 449 34.49 19.60 -54.35
CA GLY A 449 35.06 18.44 -55.04
C GLY A 449 35.08 18.61 -56.56
N LYS A 450 36.29 18.82 -57.10
CA LYS A 450 36.77 18.53 -58.47
C LYS A 450 35.88 18.88 -59.70
N GLY A 451 36.16 20.07 -60.25
CA GLY A 451 36.41 20.40 -61.67
C GLY A 451 35.52 19.86 -62.81
N ASN A 452 34.89 20.76 -63.58
CA ASN A 452 35.30 21.07 -64.96
C ASN A 452 34.53 22.26 -65.60
N ALA A 453 35.31 23.19 -66.18
CA ALA A 453 35.13 24.03 -67.38
C ALA A 453 33.93 25.02 -67.59
N ASN A 454 34.29 26.32 -67.50
CA ASN A 454 33.94 27.50 -68.33
C ASN A 454 32.56 28.21 -68.26
N PRO A 455 32.48 29.55 -68.56
CA PRO A 455 33.45 30.64 -68.34
C PRO A 455 32.86 31.83 -67.53
N LEU A 456 33.73 32.64 -66.92
CA LEU A 456 33.39 33.86 -66.18
C LEU A 456 32.87 34.99 -67.10
N PRO A 457 31.89 35.81 -66.65
CA PRO A 457 31.86 37.23 -66.97
C PRO A 457 32.59 38.02 -65.87
N ILE A 458 33.55 38.83 -66.28
CA ILE A 458 34.21 39.84 -65.45
C ILE A 458 33.18 40.94 -65.18
N ILE A 459 32.88 41.23 -63.90
CA ILE A 459 32.33 42.53 -63.48
C ILE A 459 33.08 43.01 -62.24
N ASP A 460 33.60 44.22 -62.39
CA ASP A 460 34.50 44.98 -61.54
C ASP A 460 33.93 45.42 -60.18
N ASN A 461 34.86 45.82 -59.31
CA ASN A 461 34.72 46.62 -58.08
C ASN A 461 34.54 45.92 -56.72
N TYR A 462 35.57 45.15 -56.34
CA TYR A 462 35.89 44.80 -54.94
C TYR A 462 36.06 46.02 -54.01
N LYS A 463 36.31 47.23 -54.55
CA LYS A 463 36.55 48.44 -53.75
C LYS A 463 35.27 49.14 -53.24
N GLN A 464 34.10 48.94 -53.87
CA GLN A 464 32.85 49.57 -53.40
C GLN A 464 32.14 48.74 -52.31
N ASN A 465 32.16 47.40 -52.39
CA ASN A 465 31.60 46.55 -51.32
C ASN A 465 32.43 46.56 -50.04
N ALA A 466 33.75 46.72 -50.13
CA ALA A 466 34.61 46.88 -48.95
C ALA A 466 34.45 48.26 -48.27
N ALA A 467 34.00 49.29 -48.99
CA ALA A 467 33.70 50.61 -48.43
C ALA A 467 32.33 50.65 -47.72
N ASN A 468 31.32 49.96 -48.26
CA ASN A 468 30.00 49.85 -47.64
C ASN A 468 30.00 49.01 -46.36
N LEU A 469 30.88 48.00 -46.24
CA LEU A 469 31.06 47.21 -45.02
C LEU A 469 31.91 47.91 -43.93
N ARG A 470 32.63 48.98 -44.26
CA ARG A 470 33.43 49.75 -43.29
C ARG A 470 32.65 50.88 -42.61
N ASN A 471 31.49 51.30 -43.15
CA ASN A 471 30.70 52.42 -42.61
C ASN A 471 29.45 52.03 -41.81
N ALA A 472 29.28 50.74 -41.49
CA ALA A 472 28.31 50.28 -40.49
C ALA A 472 29.04 49.59 -39.32
N GLY A 473 30.11 50.22 -38.83
CA GLY A 473 30.71 49.89 -37.54
C GLY A 473 29.87 50.47 -36.40
N GLY A 474 28.87 49.72 -35.94
CA GLY A 474 28.21 49.94 -34.65
C GLY A 474 28.65 48.86 -33.67
N ALA A 475 29.44 49.25 -32.68
CA ALA A 475 30.04 48.46 -31.61
C ALA A 475 29.22 47.23 -31.14
N GLY A 476 29.57 46.04 -31.64
CA GLY A 476 29.16 44.78 -31.05
C GLY A 476 30.22 44.28 -30.08
N GLN A 477 30.02 44.51 -28.78
CA GLN A 477 30.74 43.75 -27.75
C GLN A 477 30.55 42.26 -28.05
N LYS A 478 31.66 41.50 -28.16
CA LYS A 478 31.59 40.04 -28.06
C LYS A 478 31.06 39.72 -26.66
N ARG A 479 29.76 39.54 -26.53
CA ARG A 479 29.17 38.87 -25.38
C ARG A 479 29.66 37.43 -25.44
N THR A 480 30.53 37.04 -24.51
CA THR A 480 30.78 35.62 -24.23
C THR A 480 29.46 34.96 -23.85
N ALA A 481 29.33 33.64 -23.99
CA ALA A 481 28.12 32.89 -23.63
C ALA A 481 27.55 33.27 -22.24
N ALA A 482 28.45 33.60 -21.29
CA ALA A 482 28.12 34.13 -19.96
C ALA A 482 27.28 35.43 -19.95
N GLN A 483 27.35 36.30 -20.98
CA GLN A 483 26.58 37.55 -21.08
C GLN A 483 25.24 37.38 -21.81
N ALA A 484 24.92 36.17 -22.30
CA ALA A 484 23.65 35.85 -22.95
C ALA A 484 22.64 35.16 -22.01
N GLY A 485 22.97 34.96 -20.73
CA GLY A 485 22.08 34.31 -19.76
C GLY A 485 21.80 32.84 -20.06
N LEU A 486 22.66 32.17 -20.83
CA LEU A 486 22.53 30.75 -21.18
C LEU A 486 23.28 29.82 -20.20
N ASP A 487 23.95 30.40 -19.20
CA ASP A 487 24.59 29.69 -18.07
C ASP A 487 23.75 29.83 -16.79
N GLU A 488 22.44 30.02 -16.89
CA GLU A 488 21.54 29.53 -15.84
C GLU A 488 21.30 28.03 -16.11
N ASP A 489 22.39 27.25 -16.03
CA ASP A 489 22.24 25.94 -15.42
C ASP A 489 21.63 26.28 -14.05
N GLU A 490 20.33 26.06 -13.87
CA GLU A 490 19.82 25.75 -12.53
C GLU A 490 20.70 24.59 -12.06
N GLU A 491 21.79 24.90 -11.37
CA GLU A 491 22.44 23.97 -10.46
C GLU A 491 21.28 23.55 -9.56
N GLU A 492 20.64 22.41 -9.87
CA GLU A 492 19.73 21.73 -8.96
C GLU A 492 20.45 21.77 -7.62
N GLU A 493 20.04 22.67 -6.71
CA GLU A 493 20.74 22.93 -5.45
C GLU A 493 21.07 21.55 -4.89
N GLU A 494 22.36 21.20 -4.82
CA GLU A 494 22.75 19.91 -4.28
C GLU A 494 22.23 19.90 -2.86
N VAL A 495 21.11 19.18 -2.65
CA VAL A 495 20.47 19.07 -1.34
C VAL A 495 21.57 18.61 -0.40
N ASN A 496 22.01 19.53 0.45
CA ASN A 496 23.20 19.33 1.24
C ASN A 496 22.87 18.29 2.32
N ASP A 497 23.14 17.02 2.02
CA ASP A 497 22.89 15.92 2.93
C ASP A 497 23.85 16.05 4.12
N GLU A 498 23.37 16.63 5.22
CA GLU A 498 24.14 16.91 6.43
C GLU A 498 24.83 15.65 6.99
N VAL A 499 24.22 14.47 6.81
CA VAL A 499 24.69 13.21 7.38
C VAL A 499 25.92 12.68 6.64
N ARG A 500 25.98 12.81 5.31
CA ARG A 500 27.08 12.31 4.45
C ARG A 500 27.46 10.87 4.80
N LEU A 501 26.57 9.92 4.48
CA LEU A 501 26.75 8.50 4.81
C LEU A 501 28.02 7.87 4.18
N TRP A 502 28.55 8.46 3.10
CA TRP A 502 29.73 7.98 2.40
C TRP A 502 31.08 8.44 3.00
N GLU A 503 31.06 9.30 4.02
CA GLU A 503 32.25 9.85 4.68
C GLU A 503 32.46 9.27 6.08
N ASN A 504 33.72 9.17 6.51
CA ASN A 504 34.06 8.75 7.88
C ASN A 504 33.33 9.62 8.92
N GLY A 505 32.94 9.01 10.04
CA GLY A 505 32.15 9.69 11.09
C GLY A 505 30.67 9.85 10.76
N PHE A 506 30.14 9.16 9.74
CA PHE A 506 28.72 9.25 9.37
C PHE A 506 27.76 8.87 10.50
N LYS A 507 28.15 7.92 11.37
CA LYS A 507 27.32 7.49 12.50
C LYS A 507 27.04 8.64 13.45
N ASP A 508 28.08 9.39 13.78
CA ASP A 508 27.97 10.47 14.77
C ASP A 508 27.09 11.59 14.22
N ARG A 509 27.30 11.98 12.96
CA ARG A 509 26.43 12.94 12.25
C ARG A 509 25.00 12.46 12.12
N TYR A 510 24.78 11.16 11.90
CA TYR A 510 23.44 10.58 11.79
C TYR A 510 22.67 10.67 13.11
N TYR A 511 23.30 10.25 14.21
CA TYR A 511 22.64 10.30 15.53
C TYR A 511 22.44 11.74 16.03
N GLU A 512 23.38 12.64 15.73
CA GLU A 512 23.23 14.06 16.05
C GLU A 512 22.09 14.71 15.23
N SER A 513 22.07 14.51 13.91
CA SER A 513 21.05 15.10 13.02
C SER A 513 19.65 14.50 13.20
N LYS A 514 19.53 13.17 13.39
CA LYS A 514 18.24 12.45 13.37
C LYS A 514 17.65 12.19 14.74
N PHE A 515 18.47 12.12 15.78
CA PHE A 515 18.03 11.83 17.15
C PHE A 515 18.36 12.96 18.15
N ASP A 516 19.12 13.99 17.75
CA ASP A 516 19.62 15.04 18.64
C ASP A 516 20.48 14.48 19.79
N VAL A 517 21.30 13.47 19.48
CA VAL A 517 22.15 12.75 20.45
C VAL A 517 23.62 12.84 20.06
N GLY A 518 24.44 13.34 20.98
CA GLY A 518 25.89 13.48 20.81
C GLY A 518 26.65 12.14 20.77
N GLN A 519 27.90 12.20 20.31
CA GLN A 519 28.77 11.04 20.09
C GLN A 519 29.00 10.16 21.33
N GLU A 520 28.99 10.75 22.53
CA GLU A 520 29.34 10.05 23.77
C GLU A 520 28.24 9.09 24.28
N ASN A 521 27.00 9.24 23.81
CA ASN A 521 25.87 8.47 24.32
C ASN A 521 25.65 7.17 23.53
N LEU A 522 26.57 6.22 23.71
CA LEU A 522 26.47 4.89 23.10
C LEU A 522 25.28 4.08 23.67
N ASP A 523 24.94 4.29 24.94
CA ASP A 523 23.81 3.63 25.60
C ASP A 523 22.49 3.93 24.88
N PHE A 524 22.30 5.17 24.41
CA PHE A 524 21.15 5.52 23.59
C PHE A 524 21.11 4.72 22.28
N ARG A 525 22.23 4.61 21.55
CA ARG A 525 22.30 3.84 20.29
C ARG A 525 21.91 2.38 20.50
N TYR A 526 22.44 1.77 21.57
CA TYR A 526 22.09 0.39 21.95
C TYR A 526 20.63 0.27 22.37
N SER A 527 20.07 1.28 23.06
CA SER A 527 18.66 1.28 23.42
C SER A 527 17.73 1.31 22.20
N VAL A 528 18.06 2.09 21.16
CA VAL A 528 17.33 2.13 19.89
C VAL A 528 17.41 0.77 19.19
N ALA A 529 18.60 0.16 19.14
CA ALA A 529 18.81 -1.18 18.59
C ALA A 529 17.96 -2.24 19.32
N LEU A 530 17.95 -2.23 20.66
CA LEU A 530 17.14 -3.16 21.45
C LEU A 530 15.63 -2.99 21.19
N GLN A 531 15.13 -1.75 21.09
CA GLN A 531 13.72 -1.51 20.74
C GLN A 531 13.41 -1.95 19.31
N TYR A 532 14.35 -1.79 18.38
CA TYR A 532 14.19 -2.25 17.00
C TYR A 532 14.10 -3.78 16.92
N VAL A 533 14.99 -4.51 17.62
CA VAL A 533 14.93 -5.98 17.70
C VAL A 533 13.63 -6.44 18.36
N ARG A 534 13.20 -5.77 19.43
CA ARG A 534 11.90 -6.06 20.05
C ARG A 534 10.78 -5.92 19.02
N GLY A 535 10.84 -4.90 18.17
CA GLY A 535 9.88 -4.74 17.09
C GLY A 535 9.92 -5.85 16.05
N LEU A 536 11.11 -6.33 15.66
CA LEU A 536 11.23 -7.47 14.75
C LEU A 536 10.57 -8.73 15.33
N CYS A 537 10.76 -8.98 16.63
CA CYS A 537 10.07 -10.07 17.34
C CYS A 537 8.55 -9.86 17.36
N TRP A 538 8.09 -8.63 17.57
CA TRP A 538 6.67 -8.28 17.53
C TRP A 538 6.07 -8.56 16.15
N VAL A 539 6.72 -8.10 15.07
CA VAL A 539 6.26 -8.28 13.68
C VAL A 539 6.20 -9.76 13.32
N LEU A 540 7.23 -10.54 13.64
CA LEU A 540 7.21 -11.98 13.37
C LEU A 540 6.08 -12.69 14.12
N LYS A 541 5.86 -12.36 15.40
CA LYS A 541 4.71 -12.89 16.15
C LYS A 541 3.38 -12.47 15.53
N TYR A 542 3.25 -11.22 15.09
CA TYR A 542 2.02 -10.73 14.47
C TYR A 542 1.63 -11.52 13.21
N TYR A 543 2.61 -11.93 12.42
CA TYR A 543 2.43 -12.72 11.21
C TYR A 543 2.13 -14.20 11.51
N TYR A 544 2.83 -14.81 12.46
CA TYR A 544 2.79 -16.26 12.70
C TYR A 544 1.84 -16.70 13.81
N GLN A 545 1.59 -15.85 14.80
CA GLN A 545 0.82 -16.19 16.01
C GLN A 545 -0.38 -15.26 16.22
N GLY A 546 -0.36 -14.05 15.63
CA GLY A 546 -1.34 -12.99 15.85
C GLY A 546 -0.76 -11.87 16.71
N CYS A 547 -1.56 -10.83 16.96
CA CYS A 547 -1.07 -9.62 17.63
C CYS A 547 -0.57 -9.93 19.06
N ALA A 548 0.74 -9.86 19.27
CA ALA A 548 1.37 -10.14 20.56
C ALA A 548 1.20 -9.01 21.58
N SER A 549 1.02 -7.77 21.10
CA SER A 549 0.75 -6.61 21.94
C SER A 549 0.04 -5.53 21.13
N TRP A 550 -1.12 -5.11 21.59
CA TRP A 550 -1.87 -4.00 21.00
C TRP A 550 -1.26 -2.63 21.34
N ASP A 551 -0.50 -2.54 22.44
CA ASP A 551 0.01 -1.28 23.00
C ASP A 551 1.45 -0.99 22.54
N TRP A 552 2.21 -2.03 22.15
CA TRP A 552 3.60 -1.88 21.74
C TRP A 552 3.73 -1.08 20.44
N TYR A 553 4.74 -0.21 20.39
CA TYR A 553 5.18 0.49 19.18
C TYR A 553 6.67 0.80 19.26
N PHE A 554 7.28 1.08 18.10
CA PHE A 554 8.66 1.56 18.02
C PHE A 554 8.71 3.09 18.25
N PRO A 555 9.35 3.59 19.32
CA PRO A 555 9.22 4.98 19.76
C PRO A 555 10.23 5.94 19.10
N TYR A 556 10.67 5.64 17.89
CA TYR A 556 11.60 6.48 17.14
C TYR A 556 11.19 6.57 15.67
N HIS A 557 11.49 7.69 15.02
CA HIS A 557 11.20 7.87 13.60
C HIS A 557 12.22 7.21 12.66
N TYR A 558 13.40 6.87 13.18
CA TYR A 558 14.54 6.37 12.41
C TYR A 558 15.09 5.05 12.97
N ALA A 559 15.69 4.26 12.09
CA ALA A 559 16.32 2.99 12.45
C ALA A 559 17.78 3.19 12.91
N PRO A 560 18.33 2.31 13.76
CA PRO A 560 19.75 2.30 14.07
C PRO A 560 20.56 1.68 12.92
N PHE A 561 21.90 1.74 12.97
CA PHE A 561 22.75 1.00 12.02
C PHE A 561 22.90 -0.47 12.42
N ALA A 562 23.16 -1.35 11.45
CA ALA A 562 23.34 -2.78 11.72
C ALA A 562 24.51 -3.06 12.68
N SER A 563 25.55 -2.22 12.62
CA SER A 563 26.69 -2.28 13.52
C SER A 563 26.42 -1.80 14.97
N ASP A 564 25.24 -1.25 15.27
CA ASP A 564 24.85 -0.87 16.64
C ASP A 564 24.09 -2.00 17.37
N PHE A 565 23.77 -3.10 16.70
CA PHE A 565 23.09 -4.25 17.32
C PHE A 565 24.08 -5.13 18.10
N VAL A 566 24.51 -4.63 19.25
CA VAL A 566 25.46 -5.30 20.15
C VAL A 566 24.74 -5.86 21.37
N ASN A 567 25.07 -7.09 21.77
CA ASN A 567 24.52 -7.77 22.95
C ASN A 567 22.98 -7.85 22.98
N ILE A 568 22.36 -8.09 21.83
CA ILE A 568 20.90 -8.18 21.72
C ILE A 568 20.34 -9.50 22.25
N SER A 569 21.19 -10.52 22.48
CA SER A 569 20.76 -11.85 22.94
C SER A 569 20.11 -11.87 24.32
N GLY A 570 20.42 -10.90 25.19
CA GLY A 570 19.81 -10.78 26.51
C GLY A 570 18.41 -10.14 26.51
N LEU A 571 17.92 -9.69 25.36
CA LEU A 571 16.64 -9.00 25.26
C LEU A 571 15.47 -9.98 25.45
N SER A 572 14.53 -9.63 26.32
CA SER A 572 13.28 -10.40 26.44
C SER A 572 12.42 -10.23 25.20
N THR A 573 12.06 -11.34 24.57
CA THR A 573 11.11 -11.43 23.45
C THR A 573 9.65 -11.50 23.91
N HIS A 574 9.40 -11.42 25.21
CA HIS A 574 8.06 -11.53 25.79
C HIS A 574 7.35 -10.17 25.80
N PHE A 575 6.08 -10.20 25.38
CA PHE A 575 5.19 -9.06 25.43
C PHE A 575 4.19 -9.21 26.58
N PRO A 576 3.83 -8.12 27.29
CA PRO A 576 2.82 -8.19 28.34
C PRO A 576 1.49 -8.71 27.82
N LYS A 577 0.94 -9.69 28.54
CA LYS A 577 -0.37 -10.29 28.27
C LYS A 577 -1.51 -9.33 28.63
N GLY A 578 -2.67 -9.55 28.01
CA GLY A 578 -3.89 -8.78 28.30
C GLY A 578 -3.98 -7.38 27.66
N SER A 579 -3.06 -7.03 26.76
CA SER A 579 -3.18 -5.82 25.93
C SER A 579 -4.47 -5.86 25.09
N LYS A 580 -5.06 -4.70 24.84
CA LYS A 580 -6.39 -4.58 24.24
C LYS A 580 -6.36 -3.54 23.12
N PRO A 581 -7.06 -3.79 21.98
CA PRO A 581 -7.21 -2.74 20.98
C PRO A 581 -7.91 -1.52 21.57
N PHE A 582 -7.57 -0.34 21.06
CA PHE A 582 -8.32 0.88 21.35
C PHE A 582 -9.79 0.70 20.95
N ASN A 583 -10.69 1.51 21.50
CA ASN A 583 -12.01 1.62 20.90
C ASN A 583 -11.94 2.41 19.59
N PRO A 584 -12.88 2.21 18.64
CA PRO A 584 -12.85 2.88 17.34
C PRO A 584 -12.67 4.40 17.43
N LEU A 585 -13.42 5.09 18.30
CA LEU A 585 -13.33 6.54 18.44
C LEU A 585 -12.01 7.00 19.08
N GLU A 586 -11.44 6.20 19.98
CA GLU A 586 -10.12 6.47 20.57
C GLU A 586 -9.02 6.36 19.51
N GLN A 587 -9.11 5.37 18.62
CA GLN A 587 -8.20 5.28 17.48
C GLN A 587 -8.32 6.51 16.59
N LEU A 588 -9.54 7.00 16.28
CA LEU A 588 -9.72 8.20 15.47
C LEU A 588 -8.96 9.40 16.05
N MET A 589 -9.07 9.63 17.36
CA MET A 589 -8.31 10.69 18.05
C MET A 589 -6.80 10.44 18.00
N GLY A 590 -6.38 9.18 18.01
CA GLY A 590 -4.98 8.78 17.93
C GLY A 590 -4.37 8.82 16.53
N VAL A 591 -5.15 8.92 15.45
CA VAL A 591 -4.64 8.88 14.06
C VAL A 591 -5.00 10.09 13.21
N PHE A 592 -6.05 10.84 13.52
CA PHE A 592 -6.49 11.95 12.67
C PHE A 592 -5.76 13.27 12.94
N PRO A 593 -5.49 14.05 11.88
CA PRO A 593 -5.16 15.47 12.01
C PRO A 593 -6.40 16.29 12.36
N ALA A 594 -6.20 17.49 12.93
CA ALA A 594 -7.28 18.43 13.26
C ALA A 594 -8.16 18.79 12.05
N ALA A 595 -7.61 18.76 10.83
CA ALA A 595 -8.35 18.99 9.59
C ALA A 595 -9.47 17.97 9.32
N SER A 596 -9.37 16.76 9.87
CA SER A 596 -10.38 15.69 9.73
C SER A 596 -11.26 15.54 10.98
N SER A 597 -11.36 16.58 11.81
CA SER A 597 -12.14 16.56 13.06
C SER A 597 -13.66 16.43 12.85
N SER A 598 -14.17 16.54 11.61
CA SER A 598 -15.59 16.34 11.28
C SER A 598 -16.07 14.91 11.50
N HIS A 599 -15.16 13.94 11.51
CA HIS A 599 -15.48 12.51 11.61
C HIS A 599 -15.50 11.98 13.06
N VAL A 600 -14.98 12.76 14.02
CA VAL A 600 -15.02 12.45 15.45
C VAL A 600 -16.24 13.10 16.11
N PRO A 601 -16.69 12.61 17.28
CA PRO A 601 -17.77 13.25 18.01
C PRO A 601 -17.52 14.74 18.23
N LYS A 602 -18.55 15.58 18.03
CA LYS A 602 -18.44 17.04 18.13
C LYS A 602 -17.79 17.53 19.44
N PRO A 603 -18.09 16.94 20.63
CA PRO A 603 -17.39 17.33 21.86
C PRO A 603 -15.90 16.98 21.83
N TRP A 604 -15.51 15.86 21.22
CA TRP A 604 -14.10 15.43 21.13
C TRP A 604 -13.32 16.26 20.12
N ALA A 605 -13.97 16.67 19.02
CA ALA A 605 -13.37 17.55 18.01
C ALA A 605 -12.80 18.85 18.63
N THR A 606 -13.42 19.36 19.70
CA THR A 606 -12.93 20.57 20.38
C THR A 606 -11.53 20.38 20.96
N LEU A 607 -11.18 19.18 21.43
CA LEU A 607 -9.86 18.86 21.99
C LEU A 607 -8.73 18.93 20.95
N MET A 608 -9.07 18.87 19.66
CA MET A 608 -8.11 18.92 18.55
C MET A 608 -7.77 20.36 18.11
N HIS A 609 -8.58 21.34 18.55
CA HIS A 609 -8.46 22.74 18.11
C HIS A 609 -8.29 23.71 19.29
N ASP A 610 -8.76 23.37 20.49
CA ASP A 610 -8.68 24.23 21.66
C ASP A 610 -7.21 24.35 22.14
N PRO A 611 -6.61 25.56 22.14
CA PRO A 611 -5.25 25.78 22.64
C PRO A 611 -5.08 25.43 24.13
N GLN A 612 -6.17 25.34 24.89
CA GLN A 612 -6.17 24.94 26.31
C GLN A 612 -6.32 23.43 26.52
N SER A 613 -6.51 22.65 25.45
CA SER A 613 -6.63 21.19 25.52
C SER A 613 -5.35 20.55 26.07
N GLU A 614 -5.49 19.61 27.00
CA GLU A 614 -4.36 18.86 27.58
C GLU A 614 -3.60 18.00 26.55
N ILE A 615 -4.14 17.85 25.34
CA ILE A 615 -3.61 17.00 24.25
C ILE A 615 -3.44 17.76 22.93
N ILE A 616 -3.46 19.10 22.95
CA ILE A 616 -3.31 19.91 21.72
C ILE A 616 -1.95 19.69 21.03
N ASP A 617 -0.91 19.34 21.79
CA ASP A 617 0.42 18.99 21.28
C ASP A 617 0.42 17.77 20.34
N PHE A 618 -0.63 16.95 20.36
CA PHE A 618 -0.77 15.83 19.43
C PHE A 618 -1.24 16.25 18.03
N TYR A 619 -1.72 17.47 17.85
CA TYR A 619 -2.35 17.95 16.60
C TYR A 619 -1.66 19.20 16.05
N PRO A 620 -0.37 19.13 15.68
CA PRO A 620 0.31 20.27 15.08
C PRO A 620 -0.32 20.63 13.72
N GLU A 621 -0.53 21.91 13.45
CA GLU A 621 -1.03 22.40 12.16
C GLU A 621 0.00 22.21 11.03
N ASP A 622 1.28 22.38 11.37
CA ASP A 622 2.40 22.14 10.45
C ASP A 622 3.48 21.25 11.11
N PHE A 623 4.14 20.44 10.30
CA PHE A 623 5.16 19.49 10.73
C PHE A 623 6.23 19.31 9.64
N LYS A 624 7.46 19.03 10.10
CA LYS A 624 8.61 18.81 9.22
C LYS A 624 8.53 17.44 8.56
N ILE A 625 8.76 17.41 7.24
CA ILE A 625 8.99 16.17 6.49
C ILE A 625 10.49 16.11 6.20
N ASP A 626 11.18 15.14 6.79
CA ASP A 626 12.58 14.88 6.50
C ASP A 626 12.71 13.93 5.30
N LEU A 627 13.30 14.40 4.20
CA LEU A 627 13.51 13.60 3.00
C LEU A 627 14.45 12.41 3.23
N ASN A 628 15.37 12.51 4.20
CA ASN A 628 16.30 11.42 4.58
C ASN A 628 16.95 10.72 3.36
N GLY A 629 17.50 11.51 2.43
CA GLY A 629 18.15 11.02 1.21
C GLY A 629 17.19 10.52 0.11
N LYS A 630 15.87 10.71 0.24
CA LYS A 630 14.88 10.37 -0.79
C LYS A 630 14.56 11.57 -1.67
N LYS A 631 14.16 11.29 -2.92
CA LYS A 631 13.92 12.32 -3.96
C LYS A 631 12.61 13.09 -3.77
N TYR A 632 11.59 12.45 -3.21
CA TYR A 632 10.25 13.02 -3.14
C TYR A 632 9.72 13.05 -1.70
N ALA A 633 8.94 14.08 -1.36
CA ALA A 633 8.37 14.27 -0.02
C ALA A 633 7.52 13.08 0.46
N TRP A 634 6.78 12.42 -0.44
CA TRP A 634 6.00 11.22 -0.13
C TRP A 634 6.85 10.02 0.30
N GLN A 635 8.17 10.05 0.05
CA GLN A 635 9.13 9.05 0.54
C GLN A 635 9.81 9.45 1.86
N GLY A 636 9.66 10.70 2.29
CA GLY A 636 10.27 11.22 3.51
C GLY A 636 9.56 10.74 4.78
N VAL A 637 10.13 11.12 5.93
CA VAL A 637 9.64 10.80 7.27
C VAL A 637 8.90 12.01 7.84
N ALA A 638 7.63 11.84 8.20
CA ALA A 638 6.86 12.90 8.87
C ALA A 638 7.19 12.91 10.36
N LEU A 639 7.75 14.02 10.85
CA LEU A 639 8.16 14.17 12.24
C LEU A 639 6.98 14.65 13.08
N LEU A 640 6.16 13.69 13.51
CA LEU A 640 5.01 13.91 14.39
C LEU A 640 5.31 13.45 15.83
N PRO A 641 4.82 14.17 16.86
CA PRO A 641 5.02 13.78 18.26
C PRO A 641 4.19 12.54 18.58
N PHE A 642 4.79 11.47 19.12
CA PHE A 642 4.04 10.24 19.44
C PHE A 642 2.93 10.51 20.48
N VAL A 643 1.73 9.97 20.23
CA VAL A 643 0.57 10.12 21.15
C VAL A 643 0.80 9.27 22.41
N ASP A 644 0.71 9.92 23.57
CA ASP A 644 0.67 9.27 24.88
C ASP A 644 -0.77 8.80 25.15
N GLU A 645 -0.94 7.48 25.21
CA GLU A 645 -2.22 6.81 25.42
C GLU A 645 -2.88 7.19 26.74
N ASN A 646 -2.10 7.28 27.83
CA ASN A 646 -2.65 7.59 29.15
C ASN A 646 -3.17 9.02 29.19
N ARG A 647 -2.44 9.96 28.57
CA ARG A 647 -2.89 11.35 28.43
C ARG A 647 -4.14 11.44 27.56
N LEU A 648 -4.17 10.74 26.43
CA LEU A 648 -5.32 10.69 25.53
C LEU A 648 -6.58 10.19 26.27
N PHE A 649 -6.52 9.02 26.90
CA PHE A 649 -7.69 8.45 27.59
C PHE A 649 -8.16 9.31 28.76
N LYS A 650 -7.23 9.93 29.50
CA LYS A 650 -7.57 10.86 30.58
C LYS A 650 -8.34 12.07 30.05
N ALA A 651 -7.92 12.63 28.91
CA ALA A 651 -8.58 13.77 28.27
C ALA A 651 -9.98 13.41 27.72
N LEU A 652 -10.16 12.19 27.23
CA LEU A 652 -11.45 11.73 26.68
C LEU A 652 -12.48 11.34 27.76
N LYS A 653 -12.03 10.91 28.94
CA LYS A 653 -12.88 10.41 30.03
C LYS A 653 -14.10 11.30 30.36
N PRO A 654 -14.00 12.64 30.47
CA PRO A 654 -15.14 13.50 30.79
C PRO A 654 -16.22 13.54 29.70
N TYR A 655 -15.84 13.26 28.45
CA TYR A 655 -16.71 13.42 27.28
C TYR A 655 -17.43 12.14 26.88
N TYR A 656 -17.10 10.99 27.49
CA TYR A 656 -17.78 9.71 27.22
C TYR A 656 -19.29 9.77 27.48
N GLY A 657 -19.72 10.53 28.50
CA GLY A 657 -21.14 10.72 28.81
C GLY A 657 -21.90 11.63 27.84
N MET A 658 -21.19 12.27 26.89
CA MET A 658 -21.78 13.18 25.89
C MET A 658 -21.96 12.50 24.52
N LEU A 659 -21.57 11.23 24.38
CA LEU A 659 -21.74 10.48 23.14
C LEU A 659 -23.22 10.17 22.89
N THR A 660 -23.66 10.35 21.65
CA THR A 660 -24.99 9.92 21.21
C THR A 660 -25.08 8.39 21.14
N GLU A 661 -26.30 7.84 21.06
CA GLU A 661 -26.49 6.38 20.98
C GLU A 661 -25.83 5.76 19.74
N ALA A 662 -25.89 6.44 18.59
CA ALA A 662 -25.20 6.02 17.36
C ALA A 662 -23.68 6.01 17.55
N GLU A 663 -23.13 6.97 18.30
CA GLU A 663 -21.71 7.04 18.62
C GLU A 663 -21.27 5.95 19.59
N ILE A 664 -22.11 5.65 20.59
CA ILE A 664 -21.89 4.53 21.50
C ILE A 664 -21.91 3.21 20.75
N LYS A 665 -22.82 3.04 19.78
CA LYS A 665 -22.91 1.83 18.95
C LYS A 665 -21.64 1.63 18.11
N ARG A 666 -21.21 2.66 17.37
CA ARG A 666 -19.99 2.59 16.53
C ARG A 666 -18.69 2.48 17.34
N ASN A 667 -18.69 2.82 18.64
CA ASN A 667 -17.53 2.72 19.53
C ASN A 667 -17.41 1.36 20.24
N LYS A 668 -18.25 0.37 19.92
CA LYS A 668 -18.18 -0.99 20.50
C LYS A 668 -17.46 -1.95 19.57
N ARG A 669 -16.82 -2.96 20.16
CA ARG A 669 -16.27 -4.10 19.42
C ARG A 669 -17.41 -4.99 18.93
N GLY A 670 -17.31 -5.41 17.67
CA GLY A 670 -18.26 -6.30 17.00
C GLY A 670 -17.74 -7.72 16.86
N ASP A 671 -18.62 -8.60 16.37
CA ASP A 671 -18.29 -9.95 15.89
C ASP A 671 -18.43 -9.98 14.36
N CYS A 672 -17.79 -10.94 13.69
CA CYS A 672 -18.02 -11.16 12.27
C CYS A 672 -19.48 -11.60 12.03
N ARG A 673 -19.99 -11.37 10.82
CA ARG A 673 -21.29 -11.90 10.38
C ARG A 673 -21.06 -13.05 9.40
N LEU A 674 -21.81 -14.13 9.59
CA LEU A 674 -21.85 -15.26 8.68
C LEU A 674 -23.24 -15.32 8.03
N TYR A 675 -23.25 -15.37 6.70
CA TYR A 675 -24.45 -15.44 5.88
C TYR A 675 -24.52 -16.78 5.18
N ILE A 676 -25.70 -17.39 5.22
CA ILE A 676 -25.97 -18.69 4.62
C ILE A 676 -27.30 -18.65 3.87
N SER A 677 -27.29 -19.05 2.59
CA SER A 677 -28.51 -19.18 1.77
C SER A 677 -29.12 -20.57 1.84
N GLN A 678 -30.34 -20.72 1.30
CA GLN A 678 -31.06 -22.00 1.19
C GLN A 678 -30.27 -23.14 0.51
N GLY A 679 -29.31 -22.85 -0.37
CA GLY A 679 -28.49 -23.87 -1.04
C GLY A 679 -27.58 -24.64 -0.10
N ASN A 680 -27.17 -24.01 1.00
CA ASN A 680 -26.22 -24.59 1.93
C ASN A 680 -26.90 -25.53 2.94
N ALA A 681 -26.24 -26.64 3.28
CA ALA A 681 -26.77 -27.65 4.19
C ALA A 681 -27.12 -27.12 5.59
N PHE A 682 -26.44 -26.07 6.06
CA PHE A 682 -26.63 -25.49 7.39
C PHE A 682 -27.76 -24.48 7.49
N PHE A 683 -28.36 -24.08 6.36
CA PHE A 683 -29.49 -23.15 6.34
C PHE A 683 -30.64 -23.61 7.24
N LYS A 684 -31.09 -24.86 7.07
CA LYS A 684 -32.18 -25.44 7.88
C LYS A 684 -31.84 -25.47 9.36
N THR A 685 -30.57 -25.68 9.71
CA THR A 685 -30.09 -25.71 11.09
C THR A 685 -30.19 -24.33 11.72
N PHE A 686 -29.71 -23.28 11.06
CA PHE A 686 -29.74 -21.93 11.61
C PHE A 686 -31.16 -21.34 11.64
N THR A 687 -31.99 -21.61 10.63
CA THR A 687 -33.42 -21.25 10.66
C THR A 687 -34.13 -21.90 11.85
N LYS A 688 -33.76 -23.14 12.20
CA LYS A 688 -34.28 -23.82 13.40
C LYS A 688 -33.80 -23.16 14.69
N TYR A 689 -32.57 -22.64 14.74
CA TYR A 689 -32.07 -21.94 15.92
C TYR A 689 -32.89 -20.69 16.22
N TYR A 690 -33.20 -19.88 15.20
CA TYR A 690 -34.07 -18.71 15.36
C TYR A 690 -35.51 -19.10 15.69
N SER A 691 -36.12 -20.06 14.98
CA SER A 691 -37.53 -20.42 15.20
C SER A 691 -37.80 -21.06 16.57
N GLN A 692 -36.78 -21.71 17.16
CA GLN A 692 -36.86 -22.29 18.50
C GLN A 692 -36.30 -21.38 19.59
N ASN A 693 -35.90 -20.15 19.25
CA ASN A 693 -35.22 -19.22 20.15
C ASN A 693 -34.04 -19.87 20.90
N LYS A 694 -33.26 -20.70 20.20
CA LYS A 694 -32.20 -21.53 20.79
C LYS A 694 -31.11 -20.66 21.42
N PHE A 695 -30.81 -19.51 20.84
CA PHE A 695 -29.79 -18.59 21.34
C PHE A 695 -30.13 -18.04 22.74
N ALA A 696 -31.40 -17.92 23.11
CA ALA A 696 -31.79 -17.54 24.47
C ALA A 696 -31.38 -18.60 25.52
N THR A 697 -31.39 -19.89 25.14
CA THR A 697 -30.98 -20.99 26.02
C THR A 697 -29.50 -21.35 25.91
N THR A 698 -28.90 -21.14 24.75
CA THR A 698 -27.50 -21.47 24.45
C THR A 698 -26.94 -20.33 23.58
N PRO A 699 -26.44 -19.26 24.20
CA PRO A 699 -26.03 -18.05 23.48
C PRO A 699 -24.88 -18.26 22.49
N GLU A 700 -24.01 -19.24 22.78
CA GLU A 700 -22.84 -19.57 21.97
C GLU A 700 -22.91 -21.03 21.55
N ILE A 701 -22.93 -21.29 20.24
CA ILE A 701 -23.09 -22.64 19.68
C ILE A 701 -21.91 -22.92 18.75
N GLU A 702 -21.11 -23.92 19.08
CA GLU A 702 -20.04 -24.39 18.20
C GLU A 702 -20.61 -25.17 17.00
N VAL A 703 -20.04 -24.92 15.83
CA VAL A 703 -20.48 -25.47 14.55
C VAL A 703 -19.28 -25.86 13.69
N LEU A 704 -19.38 -27.01 13.03
CA LEU A 704 -18.44 -27.49 12.03
C LEU A 704 -19.16 -27.59 10.69
N MET A 705 -18.76 -26.78 9.72
CA MET A 705 -19.41 -26.61 8.42
C MET A 705 -18.42 -26.89 7.29
N ASP A 706 -18.46 -28.09 6.73
CA ASP A 706 -17.58 -28.51 5.61
C ASP A 706 -16.08 -28.26 5.90
N GLY A 707 -15.63 -28.59 7.12
CA GLY A 707 -14.26 -28.35 7.59
C GLY A 707 -14.02 -26.96 8.18
N MET A 708 -14.99 -26.04 8.11
CA MET A 708 -14.92 -24.72 8.77
C MET A 708 -15.50 -24.81 10.19
N PHE A 709 -14.67 -24.62 11.21
CA PHE A 709 -15.10 -24.62 12.60
C PHE A 709 -15.28 -23.19 13.13
N GLY A 710 -16.23 -22.99 14.04
CA GLY A 710 -16.35 -21.73 14.77
C GLY A 710 -17.57 -21.70 15.67
N THR A 711 -17.80 -20.56 16.31
CA THR A 711 -18.91 -20.35 17.24
C THR A 711 -19.89 -19.35 16.66
N VAL A 712 -21.17 -19.72 16.64
CA VAL A 712 -22.25 -18.84 16.18
C VAL A 712 -23.09 -18.29 17.34
N LEU A 713 -23.52 -17.05 17.20
CA LEU A 713 -24.38 -16.33 18.14
C LEU A 713 -25.55 -15.66 17.40
N GLU A 714 -26.57 -15.27 18.15
CA GLU A 714 -27.69 -14.49 17.62
C GLU A 714 -27.21 -13.16 17.02
N ALA A 715 -27.67 -12.84 15.81
CA ALA A 715 -27.42 -11.57 15.15
C ALA A 715 -28.66 -10.67 15.24
N ASP A 716 -28.48 -9.46 15.79
CA ASP A 716 -29.57 -8.48 15.95
C ASP A 716 -30.10 -7.96 14.62
N ASP A 717 -29.28 -8.03 13.56
CA ASP A 717 -29.59 -7.62 12.19
C ASP A 717 -29.98 -8.79 11.28
N ASN A 718 -30.34 -9.96 11.85
CA ASN A 718 -30.88 -11.05 11.06
C ASN A 718 -32.27 -10.70 10.49
N VAL A 719 -32.40 -10.75 9.16
CA VAL A 719 -33.66 -10.55 8.46
C VAL A 719 -34.48 -11.85 8.51
N PRO A 720 -35.75 -11.82 8.95
CA PRO A 720 -36.60 -13.01 8.93
C PRO A 720 -36.72 -13.64 7.54
N ILE A 721 -36.90 -14.97 7.49
CA ILE A 721 -37.17 -15.66 6.23
C ILE A 721 -38.50 -15.19 5.65
N ASN A 722 -38.54 -14.94 4.34
CA ASN A 722 -39.62 -14.25 3.63
C ASN A 722 -39.91 -12.82 4.14
N GLY A 723 -38.99 -12.25 4.93
CA GLY A 723 -39.05 -10.86 5.37
C GLY A 723 -38.49 -9.90 4.33
N THR A 724 -38.63 -8.60 4.62
CA THR A 724 -38.14 -7.53 3.77
C THR A 724 -36.90 -6.86 4.35
N LEU A 725 -35.84 -6.72 3.54
CA LEU A 725 -34.67 -5.90 3.83
C LEU A 725 -34.67 -4.68 2.90
N PRO A 726 -34.90 -3.45 3.42
CA PRO A 726 -34.86 -2.26 2.60
C PRO A 726 -33.45 -1.94 2.12
N SER A 727 -33.33 -1.38 0.92
CA SER A 727 -32.03 -0.98 0.40
C SER A 727 -31.51 0.28 1.12
N PRO A 728 -30.23 0.29 1.57
CA PRO A 728 -29.60 1.48 2.14
C PRO A 728 -29.10 2.47 1.07
N ILE A 729 -29.24 2.14 -0.22
CA ILE A 729 -28.80 2.95 -1.37
C ILE A 729 -30.02 3.36 -2.17
N MET A 730 -30.16 4.65 -2.44
CA MET A 730 -31.30 5.16 -3.21
C MET A 730 -31.26 4.63 -4.65
N GLY A 731 -32.37 4.04 -5.11
CA GLY A 731 -32.55 3.55 -6.48
C GLY A 731 -32.31 2.04 -6.66
N LEU A 732 -31.81 1.34 -5.65
CA LEU A 732 -31.80 -0.13 -5.63
C LEU A 732 -33.10 -0.68 -5.02
N TYR A 733 -33.48 -1.89 -5.42
CA TYR A 733 -34.72 -2.53 -4.98
C TYR A 733 -34.61 -3.12 -3.57
N ASP A 734 -35.70 -3.08 -2.82
CA ASP A 734 -35.80 -3.81 -1.55
C ASP A 734 -35.86 -5.31 -1.78
N ILE A 735 -35.26 -6.10 -0.88
CA ILE A 735 -35.33 -7.56 -0.93
C ILE A 735 -36.59 -7.99 -0.19
N THR A 736 -37.63 -8.45 -0.89
CA THR A 736 -38.95 -8.74 -0.28
C THR A 736 -39.18 -10.19 0.14
N GLU A 737 -38.35 -11.13 -0.29
CA GLU A 737 -38.50 -12.58 -0.03
C GLU A 737 -37.20 -13.22 0.46
N ASN A 738 -36.60 -12.66 1.53
CA ASN A 738 -35.29 -13.09 2.00
C ASN A 738 -35.21 -14.60 2.30
N GLN A 739 -34.28 -15.31 1.65
CA GLN A 739 -33.92 -16.72 1.85
C GLN A 739 -32.49 -16.88 2.41
N VAL A 740 -32.03 -15.90 3.18
CA VAL A 740 -30.69 -15.88 3.78
C VAL A 740 -30.81 -15.75 5.28
N VAL A 741 -30.05 -16.57 6.02
CA VAL A 741 -29.91 -16.46 7.46
C VAL A 741 -28.58 -15.81 7.79
N THR A 742 -28.61 -14.88 8.74
CA THR A 742 -27.42 -14.19 9.25
C THR A 742 -27.22 -14.56 10.72
N VAL A 743 -26.00 -14.92 11.09
CA VAL A 743 -25.60 -15.17 12.48
C VAL A 743 -24.29 -14.43 12.76
N ARG A 744 -24.05 -14.07 14.02
CA ARG A 744 -22.71 -13.63 14.43
C ARG A 744 -21.79 -14.85 14.46
N PHE A 745 -20.54 -14.65 14.08
CA PHE A 745 -19.54 -15.69 13.94
C PHE A 745 -18.24 -15.27 14.64
N ARG A 746 -17.68 -16.21 15.40
CA ARG A 746 -16.35 -16.10 16.00
C ARG A 746 -15.49 -17.27 15.55
N ASP A 747 -14.25 -16.97 15.22
CA ASP A 747 -13.24 -17.99 14.94
C ASP A 747 -13.03 -18.91 16.15
N PRO A 748 -12.49 -20.13 15.92
CA PRO A 748 -12.08 -21.04 16.97
C PRO A 748 -11.15 -20.35 17.97
N GLN A 749 -11.42 -20.54 19.26
CA GLN A 749 -10.60 -19.98 20.33
C GLN A 749 -9.51 -20.98 20.72
N TYR A 750 -8.34 -20.45 21.02
CA TYR A 750 -7.19 -21.21 21.50
C TYR A 750 -6.67 -20.56 22.77
N GLU A 751 -6.01 -21.36 23.62
CA GLU A 751 -5.32 -20.84 24.80
C GLU A 751 -4.28 -19.79 24.40
N GLU A 752 -4.06 -18.79 25.26
CA GLU A 752 -3.14 -17.67 24.96
C GLU A 752 -1.70 -18.14 24.70
N ASP A 753 -1.27 -19.26 25.30
CA ASP A 753 0.05 -19.87 25.11
C ASP A 753 0.09 -20.92 23.99
N PHE A 754 -1.00 -21.08 23.23
CA PHE A 754 -1.04 -21.99 22.09
C PHE A 754 -0.14 -21.48 20.96
N ILE A 755 0.80 -22.32 20.53
CA ILE A 755 1.70 -22.01 19.43
C ILE A 755 1.16 -22.65 18.16
N PHE A 756 0.80 -21.82 17.18
CA PHE A 756 0.46 -22.26 15.84
C PHE A 756 1.74 -22.75 15.13
N PRO A 757 1.84 -24.04 14.76
CA PRO A 757 3.07 -24.58 14.21
C PRO A 757 3.30 -24.14 12.76
N ALA A 758 4.47 -23.55 12.50
CA ALA A 758 4.95 -23.16 11.17
C ALA A 758 5.48 -24.38 10.38
N LYS A 759 4.57 -25.21 9.86
CA LYS A 759 4.91 -26.44 9.12
C LYS A 759 3.88 -26.77 8.05
N ARG A 760 4.22 -27.62 7.07
CA ARG A 760 3.22 -28.24 6.19
C ARG A 760 2.28 -29.16 6.97
N LEU A 761 0.99 -29.11 6.65
CA LEU A 761 0.02 -30.08 7.17
C LEU A 761 0.26 -31.47 6.58
N LYS A 762 -0.13 -32.51 7.34
CA LYS A 762 -0.08 -33.90 6.84
C LYS A 762 -1.11 -34.03 5.71
N ASN A 763 -0.74 -34.73 4.64
CA ASN A 763 -1.57 -34.94 3.43
C ASN A 763 -1.77 -33.70 2.54
N ALA A 764 -1.05 -32.60 2.78
CA ALA A 764 -0.94 -31.51 1.83
C ALA A 764 -0.26 -32.00 0.54
N ILE A 765 -0.89 -31.74 -0.61
CA ILE A 765 -0.39 -32.07 -1.94
C ILE A 765 0.13 -30.78 -2.57
N ASP A 766 1.39 -30.78 -2.98
CA ASP A 766 1.96 -29.64 -3.69
C ASP A 766 1.36 -29.56 -5.12
N PRO A 767 1.10 -28.34 -5.64
CA PRO A 767 0.73 -28.13 -7.03
C PRO A 767 1.74 -28.74 -8.02
N PRO A 768 1.32 -29.01 -9.26
CA PRO A 768 2.24 -29.37 -10.33
C PRO A 768 3.36 -28.33 -10.48
N THR A 769 4.60 -28.81 -10.53
CA THR A 769 5.79 -27.96 -10.70
C THR A 769 5.76 -27.24 -12.04
N VAL A 770 6.18 -25.96 -12.05
CA VAL A 770 6.10 -25.07 -13.23
C VAL A 770 7.46 -24.79 -13.85
#